data_AF-A0A2X2T9K5-F1
#
_entry.id   AF-A0A2X2T9K5-F1
#
_cell.length_a   1.000
_cell.length_b   1.000
_cell.length_c   1.000
_cell.angle_alpha   90.00
_cell.angle_beta   90.00
_cell.angle_gamma   90.00
#
_symmetry.space_group_name_H-M   'P 1'
#
loop_
_entity.id
_entity.type
_entity.pdbx_description
1 polymer ?
#
loop_
_entity_poly.entity_id
_entity_poly.type
_entity_poly.pdbx_seq_one_letter_code
_entity_poly.pdbx_strand_id
1 'polypeptide(L)'
;MPSAAWPKGAGFNELNSGNTDAARSQFEQVLQTNPQDADALAGMGYIAQKRGDYAAAAQYLNRAANMGGDQSAERKQQADDAAFYGQLAAAQAAYKQGNVSQALALSAPLADQSGEHGTAAKLFRADVLRHNKDYPQAEQTLRNLLAEQPNNGPARENLYYVLRDANKAAEAQSILQTLPAELQARLQPRSGGGNPADPIRRQAQQAAASGNIPQAIAILRQGMGRMPSDPWLRLDLARLLQKQGNTAEAADLMQPAFRPGATSSEIYAAALFASENNAWPQAQSLLSRIPAGSRNSDIRELGQRVNYNLQIGVAGRYLAQGDNVAAANTLKALAVTPPQNPDDAGKLARMLAQSGDINGAVAVVRSNMRRGVQGNAGDYADQISVLNQAGLNGEAQAFLANPELQAHSTSAQLASIRNGYVINEVDQLRTQGNYAAAYDKLIRAMQSDPQNTDLMFAMARLYQSGKMNKEAGVVYDYLMTRDTPNQDARSGAIDVALAGNDVDKAKQLAAGLRAHDTPDRLILLARVAEAEGNHQQAMSYLRTARGKLTGIEGSDSGVTPTIGGLALADNPFMTTSPGHGASTNVYGQTAMPWQVTQQTRSPEASPPGIARQDLPVENANAGMLRQVNSMMEQLTDKTATWALGSVSVRSRDGESGLSKMTEARAPLQWSTVPFGDSRFDINITPVTLNAGNSSDEASTRFGTGALIQGLVAESLSSTPPTILPTVPSQGSQSASGVEVGMALTGNQYKLDVGSTPLGQDLNTLVGGVQWSPQLTDYLKLILTGERRAVVDSLLSYVGVKDKYSGEKWGQVTKNGGNALLSYDNGDAGFYAGMGLYNYIGSNVRATKASPARRAFTCVLTTLMTAS
;
A
#
# COMPACT_ATOMS: atom_id res chain seq x y z
N MET A 1 64.33 -44.98 -78.97
CA MET A 1 63.86 -44.97 -77.58
C MET A 1 64.01 -43.55 -77.05
N PRO A 2 62.91 -42.78 -76.89
CA PRO A 2 62.97 -41.43 -76.35
C PRO A 2 62.93 -41.43 -74.81
N SER A 3 63.54 -40.42 -74.22
CA SER A 3 63.93 -40.28 -72.82
C SER A 3 62.76 -40.11 -71.84
N ALA A 4 62.74 -40.92 -70.77
CA ALA A 4 61.80 -40.85 -69.64
C ALA A 4 61.97 -39.60 -68.73
N ALA A 5 62.68 -38.56 -69.18
CA ALA A 5 63.03 -37.39 -68.37
C ALA A 5 61.99 -36.24 -68.42
N TRP A 6 61.08 -36.23 -69.40
CA TRP A 6 60.15 -35.11 -69.63
C TRP A 6 59.02 -34.94 -68.59
N PRO A 7 58.33 -35.99 -68.09
CA PRO A 7 57.17 -35.80 -67.22
C PRO A 7 57.54 -35.36 -65.79
N LYS A 8 58.70 -35.79 -65.28
CA LYS A 8 59.17 -35.46 -63.92
C LYS A 8 59.42 -33.96 -63.73
N GLY A 9 60.14 -33.35 -64.66
CA GLY A 9 60.44 -31.91 -64.61
C GLY A 9 59.19 -31.04 -64.75
N ALA A 10 58.23 -31.46 -65.58
CA ALA A 10 56.95 -30.78 -65.72
C ALA A 10 56.12 -30.82 -64.42
N GLY A 11 56.09 -31.96 -63.73
CA GLY A 11 55.38 -32.10 -62.45
C GLY A 11 55.91 -31.17 -61.35
N PHE A 12 57.24 -31.04 -61.21
CA PHE A 12 57.83 -30.11 -60.24
C PHE A 12 57.65 -28.64 -60.63
N ASN A 13 57.64 -28.31 -61.93
CA ASN A 13 57.35 -26.96 -62.40
C ASN A 13 55.91 -26.53 -62.06
N GLU A 14 54.93 -27.42 -62.25
CA GLU A 14 53.53 -27.17 -61.86
C GLU A 14 53.36 -27.10 -60.33
N LEU A 15 54.13 -27.88 -59.57
CA LEU A 15 54.12 -27.80 -58.11
C LEU A 15 54.66 -26.46 -57.59
N ASN A 16 55.73 -25.96 -58.22
CA ASN A 16 56.34 -24.67 -57.89
C ASN A 16 55.47 -23.49 -58.32
N SER A 17 54.66 -23.62 -59.39
CA SER A 17 53.67 -22.62 -59.80
C SER A 17 52.41 -22.61 -58.92
N GLY A 18 52.28 -23.56 -57.99
CA GLY A 18 51.13 -23.69 -57.08
C GLY A 18 49.95 -24.48 -57.66
N ASN A 19 50.07 -25.01 -58.89
CA ASN A 19 49.03 -25.78 -59.56
C ASN A 19 49.06 -27.26 -59.14
N THR A 20 48.60 -27.53 -57.92
CA THR A 20 48.74 -28.86 -57.30
C THR A 20 47.93 -29.97 -57.98
N ASP A 21 46.89 -29.64 -58.77
CA ASP A 21 46.09 -30.63 -59.51
C ASP A 21 46.77 -31.05 -60.82
N ALA A 22 47.34 -30.11 -61.56
CA ALA A 22 48.14 -30.43 -62.75
C ALA A 22 49.41 -31.21 -62.38
N ALA A 23 50.11 -30.78 -61.32
CA ALA A 23 51.29 -31.48 -60.80
C ALA A 23 50.96 -32.94 -60.42
N ARG A 24 49.79 -33.18 -59.79
CA ARG A 24 49.32 -34.51 -59.42
C ARG A 24 49.16 -35.40 -60.65
N SER A 25 48.46 -34.92 -61.68
CA SER A 25 48.23 -35.71 -62.91
C SER A 25 49.56 -36.11 -63.58
N GLN A 26 50.56 -35.23 -63.57
CA GLN A 26 51.88 -35.51 -64.13
C GLN A 26 52.64 -36.57 -63.32
N PHE A 27 52.64 -36.46 -61.99
CA PHE A 27 53.29 -37.47 -61.14
C PHE A 27 52.56 -38.83 -61.16
N GLU A 28 51.23 -38.85 -61.25
CA GLU A 28 50.46 -40.09 -61.41
C GLU A 28 50.80 -40.81 -62.72
N GLN A 29 51.00 -40.07 -63.82
CA GLN A 29 51.44 -40.66 -65.09
C GLN A 29 52.84 -41.30 -64.99
N VAL A 30 53.76 -40.69 -64.22
CA VAL A 30 55.07 -41.29 -63.91
C VAL A 30 54.89 -42.54 -63.05
N LEU A 31 54.01 -42.52 -62.05
CA LEU A 31 53.77 -43.66 -61.16
C LEU A 31 53.05 -44.83 -61.85
N GLN A 32 52.26 -44.57 -62.91
CA GLN A 32 51.65 -45.63 -63.72
C GLN A 32 52.70 -46.42 -64.53
N THR A 33 53.77 -45.75 -64.96
CA THR A 33 54.85 -46.39 -65.74
C THR A 33 55.98 -46.92 -64.85
N ASN A 34 56.25 -46.25 -63.73
CA ASN A 34 57.19 -46.69 -62.70
C ASN A 34 56.58 -46.47 -61.29
N PRO A 35 55.91 -47.49 -60.72
CA PRO A 35 55.24 -47.37 -59.41
C PRO A 35 56.15 -47.09 -58.21
N GLN A 36 57.46 -47.21 -58.40
CA GLN A 36 58.48 -47.03 -57.37
C GLN A 36 59.40 -45.83 -57.68
N ASP A 37 58.96 -44.92 -58.54
CA ASP A 37 59.73 -43.73 -58.86
C ASP A 37 59.85 -42.77 -57.65
N ALA A 38 61.07 -42.63 -57.12
CA ALA A 38 61.32 -41.88 -55.90
C ALA A 38 60.92 -40.39 -56.01
N ASP A 39 61.13 -39.77 -57.18
CA ASP A 39 60.86 -38.34 -57.39
C ASP A 39 59.37 -38.07 -57.54
N ALA A 40 58.66 -38.92 -58.28
CA ALA A 40 57.21 -38.80 -58.39
C ALA A 40 56.51 -39.08 -57.05
N LEU A 41 57.00 -40.05 -56.26
CA LEU A 41 56.53 -40.27 -54.88
C LEU A 41 56.79 -39.06 -53.99
N ALA A 42 57.97 -38.44 -54.05
CA ALA A 42 58.26 -37.21 -53.31
C ALA A 42 57.35 -36.05 -53.74
N GLY A 43 57.13 -35.88 -55.05
CA GLY A 43 56.20 -34.91 -55.62
C GLY A 43 54.77 -35.07 -55.11
N MET A 44 54.27 -36.31 -55.04
CA MET A 44 52.96 -36.62 -54.43
C MET A 44 52.92 -36.28 -52.93
N GLY A 45 54.03 -36.50 -52.22
CA GLY A 45 54.19 -36.11 -50.82
C GLY A 45 54.11 -34.60 -50.59
N TYR A 46 54.82 -33.81 -51.40
CA TYR A 46 54.76 -32.34 -51.32
C TYR A 46 53.40 -31.77 -51.69
N ILE A 47 52.70 -32.39 -52.66
CA ILE A 47 51.31 -32.04 -53.00
C ILE A 47 50.39 -32.27 -51.80
N ALA A 48 50.52 -33.42 -51.14
CA ALA A 48 49.73 -33.75 -49.96
C ALA A 48 49.98 -32.76 -48.81
N GLN A 49 51.25 -32.38 -48.58
CA GLN A 49 51.62 -31.38 -47.58
C GLN A 49 51.01 -30.00 -47.89
N LYS A 50 51.04 -29.53 -49.14
CA LYS A 50 50.40 -28.27 -49.55
C LYS A 50 48.88 -28.28 -49.39
N ARG A 51 48.23 -29.45 -49.48
CA ARG A 51 46.79 -29.63 -49.27
C ARG A 51 46.41 -29.81 -47.79
N GLY A 52 47.39 -29.86 -46.88
CA GLY A 52 47.18 -30.10 -45.45
C GLY A 52 46.94 -31.57 -45.09
N ASP A 53 47.13 -32.51 -46.03
CA ASP A 53 47.07 -33.95 -45.77
C ASP A 53 48.46 -34.48 -45.39
N TYR A 54 48.85 -34.15 -44.17
CA TYR A 54 50.16 -34.50 -43.62
C TYR A 54 50.37 -36.01 -43.43
N ALA A 55 49.29 -36.78 -43.24
CA ALA A 55 49.34 -38.23 -43.12
C ALA A 55 49.73 -38.88 -44.46
N ALA A 56 49.07 -38.49 -45.55
CA ALA A 56 49.44 -38.94 -46.89
C ALA A 56 50.84 -38.44 -47.28
N ALA A 57 51.19 -37.20 -46.93
CA ALA A 57 52.53 -36.64 -47.17
C ALA A 57 53.64 -37.49 -46.53
N ALA A 58 53.49 -37.84 -45.24
CA ALA A 58 54.44 -38.68 -44.52
C ALA A 58 54.58 -40.08 -45.16
N GLN A 59 53.48 -40.68 -45.64
CA GLN A 59 53.51 -41.98 -46.30
C GLN A 59 54.24 -41.93 -47.65
N TYR A 60 53.92 -40.95 -48.50
CA TYR A 60 54.56 -40.79 -49.80
C TYR A 60 56.04 -40.45 -49.68
N LEU A 61 56.41 -39.55 -48.76
CA LEU A 61 57.81 -39.16 -48.52
C LEU A 61 58.63 -40.30 -47.88
N ASN A 62 58.07 -41.09 -46.96
CA ASN A 62 58.76 -42.28 -46.43
C ASN A 62 58.98 -43.33 -47.53
N ARG A 63 57.99 -43.56 -48.38
CA ARG A 63 58.15 -44.46 -49.53
C ARG A 63 59.23 -43.93 -50.48
N ALA A 64 59.23 -42.64 -50.79
CA ALA A 64 60.25 -42.00 -51.60
C ALA A 64 61.66 -42.10 -51.00
N ALA A 65 61.78 -41.95 -49.68
CA ALA A 65 63.05 -42.12 -48.96
C ALA A 65 63.56 -43.57 -49.02
N ASN A 66 62.67 -44.55 -48.82
CA ASN A 66 63.01 -45.99 -48.88
C ASN A 66 63.46 -46.48 -50.25
N MET A 67 63.18 -45.73 -51.33
CA MET A 67 63.70 -46.03 -52.67
C MET A 67 65.20 -45.72 -52.83
N GLY A 68 65.81 -45.03 -51.86
CA GLY A 68 67.24 -44.69 -51.87
C GLY A 68 67.60 -43.49 -52.76
N GLY A 69 68.90 -43.22 -52.89
CA GLY A 69 69.45 -42.08 -53.65
C GLY A 69 69.93 -40.91 -52.77
N ASP A 70 70.58 -39.93 -53.39
CA ASP A 70 71.25 -38.81 -52.70
C ASP A 70 70.31 -37.97 -51.82
N GLN A 71 69.02 -37.90 -52.18
CA GLN A 71 67.98 -37.16 -51.44
C GLN A 71 67.21 -38.01 -50.41
N SER A 72 67.58 -39.28 -50.24
CA SER A 72 66.85 -40.21 -49.35
C SER A 72 66.82 -39.74 -47.89
N ALA A 73 67.94 -39.24 -47.35
CA ALA A 73 68.01 -38.70 -45.99
C ALA A 73 67.15 -37.44 -45.81
N GLU A 74 67.17 -36.52 -46.77
CA GLU A 74 66.36 -35.29 -46.74
C GLU A 74 64.86 -35.60 -46.82
N ARG A 75 64.47 -36.52 -47.72
CA ARG A 75 63.07 -36.97 -47.84
C ARG A 75 62.60 -37.71 -46.59
N LYS A 76 63.50 -38.44 -45.93
CA LYS A 76 63.19 -39.09 -44.65
C LYS A 76 62.90 -38.06 -43.57
N GLN A 77 63.72 -37.02 -43.46
CA GLN A 77 63.48 -35.89 -42.54
C GLN A 77 62.14 -35.20 -42.85
N GLN A 78 61.87 -34.87 -44.12
CA GLN A 78 60.60 -34.27 -44.53
C GLN A 78 59.38 -35.18 -44.24
N ALA A 79 59.55 -36.50 -44.31
CA ALA A 79 58.52 -37.46 -43.95
C ALA A 79 58.24 -37.45 -42.44
N ASP A 80 59.28 -37.33 -41.62
CA ASP A 80 59.17 -37.25 -40.16
C ASP A 80 58.55 -35.91 -39.72
N ASP A 81 58.89 -34.80 -40.39
CA ASP A 81 58.26 -33.50 -40.20
C ASP A 81 56.75 -33.55 -40.56
N ALA A 82 56.41 -34.15 -41.71
CA ALA A 82 55.03 -34.35 -42.11
C ALA A 82 54.27 -35.24 -41.10
N ALA A 83 54.90 -36.29 -40.57
CA ALA A 83 54.29 -37.14 -39.56
C ALA A 83 53.98 -36.36 -38.27
N PHE A 84 54.91 -35.50 -37.83
CA PHE A 84 54.71 -34.62 -36.68
C PHE A 84 53.51 -33.68 -36.88
N TYR A 85 53.49 -32.92 -37.98
CA TYR A 85 52.40 -31.98 -38.25
C TYR A 85 51.06 -32.68 -38.47
N GLY A 86 51.05 -33.93 -38.95
CA GLY A 86 49.85 -34.76 -39.01
C GLY A 86 49.29 -35.11 -37.63
N GLN A 87 50.15 -35.47 -36.68
CA GLN A 87 49.74 -35.72 -35.30
C GLN A 87 49.24 -34.43 -34.61
N LEU A 88 49.93 -33.31 -34.85
CA LEU A 88 49.49 -32.00 -34.33
C LEU A 88 48.14 -31.57 -34.95
N ALA A 89 47.94 -31.80 -36.24
CA ALA A 89 46.67 -31.52 -36.92
C ALA A 89 45.52 -32.39 -36.36
N ALA A 90 45.78 -33.65 -35.99
CA ALA A 90 44.79 -34.49 -35.31
C ALA A 90 44.40 -33.92 -33.94
N ALA A 91 45.38 -33.42 -33.16
CA ALA A 91 45.11 -32.73 -31.89
C ALA A 91 44.28 -31.45 -32.09
N GLN A 92 44.60 -30.66 -33.12
CA GLN A 92 43.86 -29.46 -33.51
C GLN A 92 42.42 -29.79 -33.96
N ALA A 93 42.23 -30.88 -34.69
CA ALA A 93 40.91 -31.33 -35.12
C ALA A 93 40.03 -31.75 -33.93
N ALA A 94 40.60 -32.50 -32.97
CA ALA A 94 39.91 -32.86 -31.72
C ALA A 94 39.46 -31.62 -30.93
N TYR A 95 40.32 -30.59 -30.88
CA TYR A 95 39.98 -29.32 -30.24
C TYR A 95 38.85 -28.58 -30.96
N LYS A 96 38.89 -28.50 -32.30
CA LYS A 96 37.80 -27.91 -33.11
C LYS A 96 36.45 -28.61 -32.94
N GLN A 97 36.45 -29.89 -32.60
CA GLN A 97 35.26 -30.68 -32.28
C GLN A 97 34.77 -30.49 -30.84
N GLY A 98 35.43 -29.64 -30.05
CA GLY A 98 35.09 -29.39 -28.63
C GLY A 98 35.65 -30.44 -27.67
N ASN A 99 36.38 -31.45 -28.15
CA ASN A 99 36.96 -32.48 -27.29
C ASN A 99 38.34 -32.05 -26.75
N VAL A 100 38.31 -31.18 -25.74
CA VAL A 100 39.50 -30.60 -25.11
C VAL A 100 40.39 -31.68 -24.48
N SER A 101 39.79 -32.69 -23.84
CA SER A 101 40.53 -33.77 -23.17
C SER A 101 41.40 -34.58 -24.16
N GLN A 102 40.83 -34.92 -25.32
CA GLN A 102 41.53 -35.64 -26.38
C GLN A 102 42.59 -34.77 -27.06
N ALA A 103 42.33 -33.47 -27.26
CA ALA A 103 43.32 -32.54 -27.81
C ALA A 103 44.55 -32.40 -26.90
N LEU A 104 44.35 -32.34 -25.58
CA LEU A 104 45.44 -32.30 -24.61
C LEU A 104 46.20 -33.63 -24.52
N ALA A 105 45.51 -34.77 -24.66
CA ALA A 105 46.16 -36.08 -24.69
C ALA A 105 47.04 -36.26 -25.94
N LEU A 106 46.52 -35.87 -27.12
CA LEU A 106 47.25 -35.99 -28.39
C LEU A 106 48.43 -35.00 -28.51
N SER A 107 48.32 -33.81 -27.91
CA SER A 107 49.39 -32.81 -27.95
C SER A 107 50.50 -33.03 -26.91
N ALA A 108 50.26 -33.82 -25.85
CA ALA A 108 51.24 -34.06 -24.80
C ALA A 108 52.58 -34.65 -25.30
N PRO A 109 52.62 -35.80 -26.00
CA PRO A 109 53.88 -36.38 -26.47
C PRO A 109 54.58 -35.53 -27.54
N LEU A 110 53.82 -34.68 -28.24
CA LEU A 110 54.35 -33.75 -29.23
C LEU A 110 55.08 -32.58 -28.57
N ALA A 111 54.62 -32.15 -27.40
CA ALA A 111 55.21 -31.05 -26.63
C ALA A 111 56.56 -31.44 -25.98
N ASP A 112 56.83 -32.74 -25.83
CA ASP A 112 58.10 -33.27 -25.30
C ASP A 112 59.23 -33.32 -26.34
N GLN A 113 58.91 -33.12 -27.64
CA GLN A 113 59.92 -33.07 -28.69
C GLN A 113 60.78 -31.82 -28.57
N SER A 114 62.03 -31.89 -29.05
CA SER A 114 62.94 -30.74 -29.11
C SER A 114 62.81 -29.96 -30.41
N GLY A 115 63.26 -28.70 -30.42
CA GLY A 115 63.27 -27.87 -31.62
C GLY A 115 61.90 -27.30 -32.01
N GLU A 116 61.74 -26.95 -33.28
CA GLU A 116 60.55 -26.24 -33.79
C GLU A 116 59.25 -27.05 -33.63
N HIS A 117 59.34 -28.38 -33.74
CA HIS A 117 58.22 -29.30 -33.49
C HIS A 117 57.68 -29.16 -32.07
N GLY A 118 58.55 -29.32 -31.07
CA GLY A 118 58.19 -29.15 -29.67
C GLY A 118 57.58 -27.77 -29.39
N THR A 119 58.17 -26.72 -29.96
CA THR A 119 57.65 -25.35 -29.83
C THR A 119 56.23 -25.20 -30.38
N ALA A 120 55.95 -25.71 -31.57
CA ALA A 120 54.61 -25.65 -32.18
C ALA A 120 53.57 -26.39 -31.33
N ALA A 121 53.92 -27.56 -30.80
CA ALA A 121 53.04 -28.33 -29.91
C ALA A 121 52.82 -27.65 -28.56
N LYS A 122 53.87 -27.10 -27.92
CA LYS A 122 53.77 -26.34 -26.66
C LYS A 122 52.87 -25.11 -26.80
N LEU A 123 53.00 -24.36 -27.90
CA LEU A 123 52.15 -23.19 -28.20
C LEU A 123 50.68 -23.57 -28.38
N PHE A 124 50.41 -24.61 -29.17
CA PHE A 124 49.04 -25.12 -29.36
C PHE A 124 48.45 -25.59 -28.02
N ARG A 125 49.19 -26.38 -27.24
CA ARG A 125 48.75 -26.88 -25.94
C ARG A 125 48.42 -25.75 -24.97
N ALA A 126 49.25 -24.70 -24.91
CA ALA A 126 48.98 -23.54 -24.06
C ALA A 126 47.69 -22.79 -24.44
N ASP A 127 47.39 -22.67 -25.74
CA ASP A 127 46.14 -22.06 -26.21
C ASP A 127 44.92 -22.92 -25.83
N VAL A 128 45.01 -24.24 -25.96
CA VAL A 128 43.95 -25.17 -25.52
C VAL A 128 43.72 -25.07 -24.00
N LEU A 129 44.78 -25.03 -23.20
CA LEU A 129 44.69 -24.88 -21.73
C LEU A 129 44.05 -23.54 -21.34
N ARG A 130 44.39 -22.44 -22.03
CA ARG A 130 43.76 -21.13 -21.82
C ARG A 130 42.25 -21.19 -22.05
N HIS A 131 41.80 -21.77 -23.15
CA HIS A 131 40.36 -21.87 -23.46
C HIS A 131 39.62 -22.83 -22.53
N ASN A 132 40.32 -23.83 -21.98
CA ASN A 132 39.79 -24.69 -20.92
C ASN A 132 39.76 -24.00 -19.53
N LYS A 133 40.18 -22.73 -19.44
CA LYS A 133 40.33 -21.95 -18.20
C LYS A 133 41.35 -22.51 -17.21
N ASP A 134 42.25 -23.40 -17.65
CA ASP A 134 43.38 -23.86 -16.86
C ASP A 134 44.57 -22.90 -17.05
N TYR A 135 44.39 -21.68 -16.55
CA TYR A 135 45.39 -20.63 -16.66
C TYR A 135 46.72 -20.96 -15.98
N PRO A 136 46.77 -21.62 -14.79
CA PRO A 136 48.04 -21.99 -14.17
C PRO A 136 48.91 -22.89 -15.06
N GLN A 137 48.33 -23.92 -15.68
CA GLN A 137 49.11 -24.81 -16.57
C GLN A 137 49.49 -24.12 -17.89
N ALA A 138 48.60 -23.30 -18.45
CA ALA A 138 48.88 -22.53 -19.65
C ALA A 138 50.07 -21.56 -19.43
N GLU A 139 50.05 -20.86 -18.29
CA GLU A 139 51.11 -19.93 -17.88
C GLU A 139 52.44 -20.67 -17.71
N GLN A 140 52.44 -21.79 -16.99
CA GLN A 140 53.65 -22.59 -16.76
C GLN A 140 54.24 -23.10 -18.08
N THR A 141 53.40 -23.60 -18.99
CA THR A 141 53.83 -24.10 -20.32
C THR A 141 54.54 -23.01 -21.12
N LEU A 142 53.98 -21.79 -21.13
CA LEU A 142 54.53 -20.66 -21.87
C LEU A 142 55.78 -20.07 -21.21
N ARG A 143 55.83 -20.00 -19.88
CA ARG A 143 57.04 -19.56 -19.16
C ARG A 143 58.21 -20.53 -19.35
N ASN A 144 57.95 -21.84 -19.33
CA ASN A 144 58.98 -22.85 -19.63
C ASN A 144 59.49 -22.70 -21.06
N LEU A 145 58.58 -22.51 -22.02
CA LEU A 145 58.97 -22.26 -23.42
C LEU A 145 59.80 -20.97 -23.57
N LEU A 146 59.49 -19.92 -22.83
CA LEU A 146 60.27 -18.67 -22.83
C LEU A 146 61.61 -18.78 -22.10
N ALA A 147 61.74 -19.69 -21.14
CA ALA A 147 63.02 -20.02 -20.51
C ALA A 147 63.95 -20.73 -21.51
N GLU A 148 63.41 -21.64 -22.34
CA GLU A 148 64.14 -22.31 -23.42
C GLU A 148 64.44 -21.36 -24.60
N GLN A 149 63.47 -20.52 -24.97
CA GLN A 149 63.53 -19.63 -26.12
C GLN A 149 63.12 -18.20 -25.74
N PRO A 150 64.06 -17.40 -25.20
CA PRO A 150 63.75 -16.06 -24.69
C PRO A 150 63.09 -15.16 -25.73
N ASN A 151 63.45 -15.28 -27.01
CA ASN A 151 62.99 -14.42 -28.10
C ASN A 151 61.76 -14.97 -28.86
N ASN A 152 61.05 -15.96 -28.34
CA ASN A 152 59.86 -16.52 -28.98
C ASN A 152 58.66 -15.55 -28.90
N GLY A 153 58.44 -14.78 -29.97
CA GLY A 153 57.35 -13.80 -30.09
C GLY A 153 55.95 -14.38 -29.83
N PRO A 154 55.55 -15.47 -30.51
CA PRO A 154 54.26 -16.13 -30.28
C PRO A 154 54.04 -16.59 -28.83
N ALA A 155 55.08 -17.07 -28.15
CA ALA A 155 54.98 -17.48 -26.74
C ALA A 155 54.75 -16.28 -25.80
N ARG A 156 55.41 -15.14 -26.04
CA ARG A 156 55.18 -13.90 -25.28
C ARG A 156 53.76 -13.36 -25.51
N GLU A 157 53.27 -13.40 -26.74
CA GLU A 157 51.90 -13.01 -27.08
C GLU A 157 50.85 -13.91 -26.40
N ASN A 158 51.01 -15.23 -26.48
CA ASN A 158 50.11 -16.14 -25.80
C ASN A 158 50.16 -15.99 -24.27
N LEU A 159 51.34 -15.70 -23.69
CA LEU A 159 51.48 -15.46 -22.25
C LEU A 159 50.74 -14.20 -21.82
N TYR A 160 50.81 -13.13 -22.64
CA TYR A 160 50.02 -11.92 -22.42
C TYR A 160 48.52 -12.23 -22.33
N TYR A 161 47.98 -13.01 -23.28
CA TYR A 161 46.57 -13.39 -23.26
C TYR A 161 46.20 -14.26 -22.05
N VAL A 162 47.04 -15.22 -21.68
CA VAL A 162 46.81 -16.07 -20.48
C VAL A 162 46.80 -15.23 -19.21
N LEU A 163 47.76 -14.32 -19.02
CA LEU A 163 47.81 -13.45 -17.83
C LEU A 163 46.63 -12.49 -17.75
N ARG A 164 46.16 -11.98 -18.90
CA ARG A 164 44.97 -11.14 -18.98
C ARG A 164 43.71 -11.91 -18.57
N ASP A 165 43.51 -13.10 -19.13
CA ASP A 165 42.31 -13.91 -18.86
C ASP A 165 42.33 -14.51 -17.44
N ALA A 166 43.52 -14.63 -16.82
CA ALA A 166 43.73 -14.97 -15.41
C ALA A 166 43.61 -13.77 -14.44
N ASN A 167 43.24 -12.59 -14.92
CA ASN A 167 43.09 -11.33 -14.16
C ASN A 167 44.39 -10.82 -13.48
N LYS A 168 45.57 -11.15 -14.02
CA LYS A 168 46.88 -10.69 -13.55
C LYS A 168 47.36 -9.46 -14.33
N ALA A 169 46.65 -8.35 -14.18
CA ALA A 169 46.83 -7.15 -15.01
C ALA A 169 48.25 -6.53 -14.96
N ALA A 170 48.89 -6.52 -13.79
CA ALA A 170 50.24 -5.95 -13.63
C ALA A 170 51.29 -6.76 -14.39
N GLU A 171 51.19 -8.09 -14.36
CA GLU A 171 52.11 -8.99 -15.08
C GLU A 171 51.81 -9.01 -16.59
N ALA A 172 50.54 -8.94 -16.99
CA ALA A 172 50.19 -8.79 -18.40
C ALA A 172 50.80 -7.51 -19.00
N GLN A 173 50.81 -6.42 -18.23
CA GLN A 173 51.41 -5.15 -18.68
C GLN A 173 52.93 -5.22 -18.85
N SER A 174 53.64 -5.96 -17.99
CA SER A 174 55.09 -6.14 -18.13
C SER A 174 55.43 -6.98 -19.37
N ILE A 175 54.67 -8.05 -19.64
CA ILE A 175 54.85 -8.85 -20.86
C ILE A 175 54.54 -8.03 -22.11
N LEU A 176 53.48 -7.21 -22.11
CA LEU A 176 53.12 -6.35 -23.23
C LEU A 176 54.26 -5.40 -23.63
N GLN A 177 55.01 -4.83 -22.68
CA GLN A 177 56.17 -3.97 -22.96
C GLN A 177 57.32 -4.71 -23.67
N THR A 178 57.35 -6.05 -23.61
CA THR A 178 58.38 -6.88 -24.26
C THR A 178 58.03 -7.30 -25.69
N LEU A 179 56.83 -6.98 -26.18
CA LEU A 179 56.36 -7.30 -27.53
C LEU A 179 56.82 -6.25 -28.56
N PRO A 180 56.88 -6.55 -29.87
CA PRO A 180 57.19 -5.55 -30.90
C PRO A 180 56.15 -4.42 -30.95
N ALA A 181 56.57 -3.19 -31.28
CA ALA A 181 55.72 -1.99 -31.23
C ALA A 181 54.39 -2.10 -32.00
N GLU A 182 54.39 -2.79 -33.13
CA GLU A 182 53.19 -3.02 -33.95
C GLU A 182 52.21 -3.99 -33.29
N LEU A 183 52.72 -5.01 -32.61
CA LEU A 183 51.91 -5.94 -31.82
C LEU A 183 51.45 -5.28 -30.51
N GLN A 184 52.30 -4.48 -29.86
CA GLN A 184 51.91 -3.64 -28.74
C GLN A 184 50.76 -2.71 -29.11
N ALA A 185 50.76 -2.08 -30.29
CA ALA A 185 49.67 -1.21 -30.73
C ALA A 185 48.35 -1.97 -30.97
N ARG A 186 48.42 -3.26 -31.34
CA ARG A 186 47.26 -4.16 -31.53
C ARG A 186 46.76 -4.77 -30.22
N LEU A 187 47.67 -5.04 -29.27
CA LEU A 187 47.43 -5.78 -28.03
C LEU A 187 47.31 -4.91 -26.79
N GLN A 188 47.85 -3.70 -26.80
CA GLN A 188 47.47 -2.68 -25.83
C GLN A 188 45.95 -2.64 -25.85
N PRO A 189 45.27 -2.88 -24.71
CA PRO A 189 43.91 -2.42 -24.63
C PRO A 189 44.04 -0.95 -24.98
N ARG A 190 43.43 -0.50 -26.09
CA ARG A 190 43.36 0.93 -26.36
C ARG A 190 42.97 1.54 -25.02
N SER A 191 43.87 2.29 -24.41
CA SER A 191 43.57 3.16 -23.27
C SER A 191 42.73 4.29 -23.87
N GLY A 192 41.51 3.94 -24.31
CA GLY A 192 40.80 4.59 -25.42
C GLY A 192 40.02 3.65 -26.35
N GLY A 193 39.70 2.41 -25.94
CA GLY A 193 38.63 1.59 -26.51
C GLY A 193 37.31 1.77 -25.76
N GLY A 194 37.31 2.64 -24.74
CA GLY A 194 36.13 3.31 -24.26
C GLY A 194 35.77 4.45 -25.20
N ASN A 195 34.50 4.80 -25.19
CA ASN A 195 34.00 6.02 -25.81
C ASN A 195 34.95 7.20 -25.48
N PRO A 196 35.37 8.07 -26.43
CA PRO A 196 36.23 9.22 -26.14
C PRO A 196 35.68 10.14 -25.03
N ALA A 197 34.40 10.01 -24.69
CA ALA A 197 33.77 10.61 -23.51
C ALA A 197 34.17 10.01 -22.15
N ASP A 198 34.66 8.78 -22.07
CA ASP A 198 34.86 8.05 -20.80
C ASP A 198 35.83 8.70 -19.81
N PRO A 199 36.93 9.36 -20.22
CA PRO A 199 37.73 10.18 -19.30
C PRO A 199 36.91 11.32 -18.66
N ILE A 200 36.09 12.00 -19.45
CA ILE A 200 35.24 13.11 -19.00
C ILE A 200 34.14 12.60 -18.06
N ARG A 201 33.51 11.47 -18.42
CA ARG A 201 32.48 10.81 -17.61
C ARG A 201 33.03 10.39 -16.25
N ARG A 202 34.22 9.77 -16.21
CA ARG A 202 34.87 9.41 -14.93
C ARG A 202 35.21 10.64 -14.09
N GLN A 203 35.71 11.72 -14.70
CA GLN A 203 36.01 12.95 -13.98
C GLN A 203 34.74 13.58 -13.39
N ALA A 204 33.65 13.61 -14.15
CA ALA A 204 32.34 14.08 -13.66
C ALA A 204 31.77 13.18 -12.55
N GLN A 205 31.91 11.85 -12.68
CA GLN A 205 31.49 10.90 -11.64
C GLN A 205 32.29 11.10 -10.35
N GLN A 206 33.60 11.34 -10.43
CA GLN A 206 34.43 11.64 -9.25
C GLN A 206 33.99 12.94 -8.56
N ALA A 207 33.71 13.99 -9.34
CA ALA A 207 33.19 15.25 -8.80
C ALA A 207 31.79 15.09 -8.18
N ALA A 208 30.94 14.25 -8.76
CA ALA A 208 29.62 13.96 -8.19
C ALA A 208 29.73 13.12 -6.90
N ALA A 209 30.63 12.15 -6.86
CA ALA A 209 30.89 11.31 -5.68
C ALA A 209 31.47 12.10 -4.50
N SER A 210 32.21 13.18 -4.76
CA SER A 210 32.69 14.09 -3.72
C SER A 210 31.65 15.10 -3.23
N GLY A 211 30.40 15.03 -3.72
CA GLY A 211 29.31 15.94 -3.36
C GLY A 211 29.27 17.24 -4.18
N ASN A 212 30.24 17.46 -5.08
CA ASN A 212 30.32 18.66 -5.92
C ASN A 212 29.53 18.49 -7.23
N ILE A 213 28.20 18.37 -7.11
CA ILE A 213 27.28 18.22 -8.26
C ILE A 213 27.40 19.37 -9.28
N PRO A 214 27.52 20.66 -8.89
CA PRO A 214 27.67 21.74 -9.88
C PRO A 214 28.93 21.61 -10.75
N GLN A 215 30.03 21.14 -10.16
CA GLN A 215 31.28 20.90 -10.88
C GLN A 215 31.16 19.72 -11.85
N ALA A 216 30.48 18.65 -11.43
CA ALA A 216 30.20 17.50 -12.30
C ALA A 216 29.37 17.89 -13.53
N ILE A 217 28.34 18.73 -13.35
CA ILE A 217 27.51 19.27 -14.43
C ILE A 217 28.36 20.12 -15.39
N ALA A 218 29.24 20.99 -14.87
CA ALA A 218 30.11 21.82 -15.68
C ALA A 218 31.07 20.98 -16.55
N ILE A 219 31.67 19.93 -15.98
CA ILE A 219 32.55 18.98 -16.69
C ILE A 219 31.79 18.30 -17.83
N LEU A 220 30.58 17.80 -17.58
CA LEU A 220 29.77 17.13 -18.62
C LEU A 220 29.31 18.09 -19.72
N ARG A 221 28.89 19.32 -19.38
CA ARG A 221 28.53 20.36 -20.37
C ARG A 221 29.73 20.73 -21.25
N GLN A 222 30.93 20.87 -20.66
CA GLN A 222 32.16 21.10 -21.41
C GLN A 222 32.51 19.90 -22.32
N GLY A 223 32.30 18.67 -21.83
CA GLY A 223 32.48 17.45 -22.61
C GLY A 223 31.52 17.36 -23.79
N MET A 224 30.25 17.70 -23.58
CA MET A 224 29.24 17.74 -24.65
C MET A 224 29.55 18.79 -25.71
N GLY A 225 30.17 19.92 -25.34
CA GLY A 225 30.64 20.90 -26.33
C GLY A 225 31.73 20.36 -27.26
N ARG A 226 32.55 19.41 -26.78
CA ARG A 226 33.60 18.75 -27.58
C ARG A 226 33.08 17.55 -28.36
N MET A 227 32.10 16.84 -27.79
CA MET A 227 31.53 15.60 -28.35
C MET A 227 29.99 15.69 -28.35
N PRO A 228 29.41 16.51 -29.23
CA PRO A 228 27.98 16.79 -29.20
C PRO A 228 27.12 15.59 -29.57
N SER A 229 27.66 14.60 -30.29
CA SER A 229 26.95 13.39 -30.74
C SER A 229 26.99 12.23 -29.76
N ASP A 230 27.70 12.36 -28.63
CA ASP A 230 27.86 11.25 -27.69
C ASP A 230 26.60 11.03 -26.82
N PRO A 231 25.95 9.86 -26.88
CA PRO A 231 24.73 9.61 -26.11
C PRO A 231 24.98 9.42 -24.61
N TRP A 232 26.18 9.02 -24.21
CA TRP A 232 26.48 8.69 -22.82
C TRP A 232 26.76 9.93 -21.97
N LEU A 233 27.40 10.96 -22.54
CA LEU A 233 27.53 12.28 -21.89
C LEU A 233 26.17 12.93 -21.64
N ARG A 234 25.25 12.84 -22.61
CA ARG A 234 23.87 13.35 -22.47
C ARG A 234 23.14 12.62 -21.35
N LEU A 235 23.23 11.29 -21.32
CA LEU A 235 22.62 10.48 -20.28
C LEU A 235 23.16 10.83 -18.89
N ASP A 236 24.48 10.92 -18.72
CA ASP A 236 25.08 11.24 -17.42
C ASP A 236 24.73 12.66 -16.97
N LEU A 237 24.63 13.64 -17.90
CA LEU A 237 24.18 14.98 -17.58
C LEU A 237 22.70 15.00 -17.19
N ALA A 238 21.84 14.30 -17.95
CA ALA A 238 20.42 14.17 -17.67
C ALA A 238 20.18 13.55 -16.28
N ARG A 239 20.96 12.52 -15.89
CA ARG A 239 20.93 11.94 -14.54
C ARG A 239 21.26 12.95 -13.45
N LEU A 240 22.28 13.79 -13.64
CA LEU A 240 22.64 14.82 -12.65
C LEU A 240 21.59 15.91 -12.53
N LEU A 241 21.01 16.36 -13.66
CA LEU A 241 19.93 17.35 -13.66
C LEU A 241 18.66 16.80 -13.02
N GLN A 242 18.32 15.53 -13.31
CA GLN A 242 17.22 14.82 -12.67
C GLN A 242 17.39 14.79 -11.15
N LYS A 243 18.60 14.49 -10.66
CA LYS A 243 18.92 14.52 -9.21
C LYS A 243 18.80 15.91 -8.58
N GLN A 244 18.98 16.99 -9.35
CA GLN A 244 18.74 18.37 -8.88
C GLN A 244 17.26 18.79 -8.94
N GLY A 245 16.37 17.95 -9.45
CA GLY A 245 14.96 18.27 -9.66
C GLY A 245 14.66 19.01 -10.96
N ASN A 246 15.66 19.23 -11.83
CA ASN A 246 15.51 19.89 -13.13
C ASN A 246 15.06 18.88 -14.21
N THR A 247 13.86 18.31 -14.03
CA THR A 247 13.35 17.21 -14.85
C THR A 247 13.08 17.60 -16.30
N ALA A 248 12.61 18.83 -16.54
CA ALA A 248 12.34 19.34 -17.90
C ALA A 248 13.63 19.42 -18.73
N GLU A 249 14.69 20.02 -18.16
CA GLU A 249 15.99 20.14 -18.83
C GLU A 249 16.62 18.75 -19.07
N ALA A 250 16.47 17.83 -18.12
CA ALA A 250 16.95 16.46 -18.27
C ALA A 250 16.25 15.71 -19.42
N ALA A 251 14.93 15.90 -19.58
CA ALA A 251 14.16 15.31 -20.68
C ALA A 251 14.54 15.91 -22.04
N ASP A 252 14.74 17.23 -22.11
CA ASP A 252 15.14 17.94 -23.33
C ASP A 252 16.48 17.45 -23.87
N LEU A 253 17.44 17.14 -22.99
CA LEU A 253 18.74 16.59 -23.37
C LEU A 253 18.65 15.22 -24.08
N MET A 254 17.59 14.46 -23.83
CA MET A 254 17.39 13.12 -24.40
C MET A 254 16.52 13.13 -25.67
N GLN A 255 15.90 14.27 -26.02
CA GLN A 255 15.10 14.44 -27.25
C GLN A 255 15.78 13.98 -28.55
N PRO A 256 17.10 14.16 -28.76
CA PRO A 256 17.77 13.72 -29.99
C PRO A 256 17.66 12.22 -30.27
N ALA A 257 17.41 11.37 -29.27
CA ALA A 257 17.21 9.93 -29.48
C ALA A 257 15.84 9.59 -30.09
N PHE A 258 14.87 10.51 -30.04
CA PHE A 258 13.51 10.29 -30.55
C PHE A 258 13.38 10.54 -32.05
N ARG A 259 14.33 11.26 -32.68
CA ARG A 259 14.32 11.54 -34.12
C ARG A 259 14.38 10.26 -34.98
N PRO A 260 13.76 10.24 -36.18
CA PRO A 260 13.99 9.19 -37.17
C PRO A 260 15.49 9.12 -37.54
N GLY A 261 16.08 7.91 -37.55
CA GLY A 261 17.51 7.71 -37.86
C GLY A 261 18.49 7.85 -36.70
N ALA A 262 18.01 7.99 -35.45
CA ALA A 262 18.88 7.90 -34.26
C ALA A 262 19.63 6.56 -34.20
N THR A 263 20.87 6.59 -33.74
CA THR A 263 21.72 5.38 -33.62
C THR A 263 21.20 4.45 -32.52
N SER A 264 21.51 3.15 -32.61
CA SER A 264 21.10 2.18 -31.57
C SER A 264 21.63 2.56 -30.18
N SER A 265 22.81 3.19 -30.09
CA SER A 265 23.38 3.69 -28.83
C SER A 265 22.63 4.91 -28.27
N GLU A 266 22.18 5.84 -29.13
CA GLU A 266 21.33 6.98 -28.70
C GLU A 266 19.98 6.48 -28.19
N ILE A 267 19.35 5.56 -28.92
CA ILE A 267 18.06 4.97 -28.53
C ILE A 267 18.21 4.20 -27.22
N TYR A 268 19.28 3.42 -27.05
CA TYR A 268 19.53 2.67 -25.83
C TYR A 268 19.77 3.57 -24.62
N ALA A 269 20.57 4.63 -24.75
CA ALA A 269 20.80 5.60 -23.67
C ALA A 269 19.50 6.30 -23.24
N ALA A 270 18.64 6.67 -24.20
CA ALA A 270 17.32 7.23 -23.91
C ALA A 270 16.36 6.22 -23.27
N ALA A 271 16.39 4.96 -23.71
CA ALA A 271 15.60 3.89 -23.09
C ALA A 271 16.04 3.64 -21.65
N LEU A 272 17.36 3.68 -21.38
CA LEU A 272 17.90 3.55 -20.03
C LEU A 272 17.47 4.72 -19.14
N PHE A 273 17.58 5.97 -19.63
CA PHE A 273 17.05 7.14 -18.90
C PHE A 273 15.56 7.03 -18.62
N ALA A 274 14.75 6.64 -19.61
CA ALA A 274 13.32 6.44 -19.42
C ALA A 274 13.03 5.35 -18.37
N SER A 275 13.78 4.25 -18.37
CA SER A 275 13.64 3.18 -17.38
C SER A 275 13.98 3.63 -15.94
N GLU A 276 15.03 4.45 -15.78
CA GLU A 276 15.44 5.00 -14.48
C GLU A 276 14.39 5.96 -13.90
N ASN A 277 13.59 6.57 -14.77
CA ASN A 277 12.48 7.45 -14.38
C ASN A 277 11.13 6.73 -14.33
N ASN A 278 11.11 5.39 -14.34
CA ASN A 278 9.91 4.56 -14.38
C ASN A 278 8.97 4.83 -15.58
N ALA A 279 9.46 5.44 -16.66
CA ALA A 279 8.72 5.70 -17.89
C ALA A 279 8.74 4.46 -18.82
N TRP A 280 8.26 3.33 -18.31
CA TRP A 280 8.33 2.02 -18.97
C TRP A 280 7.71 1.98 -20.38
N PRO A 281 6.55 2.63 -20.65
CA PRO A 281 5.99 2.66 -22.01
C PRO A 281 6.89 3.39 -23.01
N GLN A 282 7.58 4.46 -22.57
CA GLN A 282 8.52 5.20 -23.41
C GLN A 282 9.80 4.39 -23.66
N ALA A 283 10.32 3.71 -22.62
CA ALA A 283 11.46 2.81 -22.78
C ALA A 283 11.15 1.69 -23.78
N GLN A 284 9.94 1.12 -23.74
CA GLN A 284 9.52 0.07 -24.68
C GLN A 284 9.43 0.58 -26.13
N SER A 285 8.85 1.77 -26.33
CA SER A 285 8.73 2.35 -27.67
C SER A 285 10.12 2.63 -28.28
N LEU A 286 11.07 3.11 -27.47
CA LEU A 286 12.46 3.30 -27.89
C LEU A 286 13.13 1.95 -28.24
N LEU A 287 13.08 0.96 -27.36
CA LEU A 287 13.73 -0.35 -27.59
C LEU A 287 13.15 -1.09 -28.79
N SER A 288 11.86 -0.92 -29.09
CA SER A 288 11.21 -1.52 -30.26
C SER A 288 11.81 -1.06 -31.58
N ARG A 289 12.41 0.14 -31.61
CA ARG A 289 13.07 0.72 -32.80
C ARG A 289 14.47 0.16 -33.03
N ILE A 290 15.06 -0.56 -32.07
CA ILE A 290 16.35 -1.24 -32.23
C ILE A 290 16.09 -2.61 -32.88
N PRO A 291 16.62 -2.88 -34.09
CA PRO A 291 16.46 -4.17 -34.77
C PRO A 291 16.98 -5.34 -33.90
N ALA A 292 16.30 -6.49 -33.94
CA ALA A 292 16.62 -7.64 -33.09
C ALA A 292 18.08 -8.12 -33.24
N GLY A 293 18.64 -8.09 -34.45
CA GLY A 293 20.03 -8.46 -34.73
C GLY A 293 21.07 -7.50 -34.15
N SER A 294 20.68 -6.26 -33.81
CA SER A 294 21.56 -5.24 -33.23
C SER A 294 21.47 -5.16 -31.70
N ARG A 295 20.68 -6.04 -31.06
CA ARG A 295 20.51 -6.06 -29.60
C ARG A 295 21.61 -6.90 -28.94
N ASN A 296 22.47 -6.25 -28.15
CA ASN A 296 23.45 -6.91 -27.29
C ASN A 296 22.78 -7.46 -26.00
N SER A 297 23.58 -8.06 -25.10
CA SER A 297 23.10 -8.56 -23.81
C SER A 297 22.31 -7.51 -23.03
N ASP A 298 22.88 -6.31 -22.91
CA ASP A 298 22.36 -5.27 -22.02
C ASP A 298 21.04 -4.69 -22.55
N ILE A 299 20.92 -4.52 -23.86
CA ILE A 299 19.67 -4.12 -24.52
C ILE A 299 18.58 -5.18 -24.31
N ARG A 300 18.94 -6.47 -24.37
CA ARG A 300 17.98 -7.57 -24.12
C ARG A 300 17.55 -7.61 -22.66
N GLU A 301 18.48 -7.44 -21.73
CA GLU A 301 18.20 -7.40 -20.30
C GLU A 301 17.30 -6.21 -19.94
N LEU A 302 17.61 -5.01 -20.45
CA LEU A 302 16.74 -3.85 -20.28
C LEU A 302 15.35 -4.09 -20.89
N GLY A 303 15.27 -4.71 -22.06
CA GLY A 303 13.99 -5.08 -22.68
C GLY A 303 13.17 -6.04 -21.82
N GLN A 304 13.81 -7.03 -21.19
CA GLN A 304 13.14 -7.93 -20.23
C GLN A 304 12.65 -7.15 -19.00
N ARG A 305 13.49 -6.28 -18.42
CA ARG A 305 13.13 -5.42 -17.28
C ARG A 305 11.97 -4.49 -17.59
N VAL A 306 11.93 -3.91 -18.80
CA VAL A 306 10.85 -3.02 -19.26
C VAL A 306 9.54 -3.81 -19.42
N ASN A 307 9.57 -4.95 -20.11
CA ASN A 307 8.38 -5.79 -20.26
C ASN A 307 7.82 -6.25 -18.91
N TYR A 308 8.70 -6.64 -18.00
CA TYR A 308 8.35 -7.00 -16.63
C TYR A 308 7.65 -5.83 -15.91
N ASN A 309 8.26 -4.64 -15.91
CA ASN A 309 7.70 -3.49 -15.21
C ASN A 309 6.39 -2.96 -15.86
N LEU A 310 6.20 -3.19 -17.17
CA LEU A 310 4.90 -2.93 -17.82
C LEU A 310 3.80 -3.86 -17.28
N GLN A 311 4.09 -5.14 -17.04
CA GLN A 311 3.15 -6.09 -16.44
C GLN A 311 2.88 -5.75 -14.97
N ILE A 312 3.90 -5.33 -14.22
CA ILE A 312 3.74 -4.75 -12.88
C ILE A 312 2.77 -3.56 -12.92
N GLY A 313 2.91 -2.66 -13.91
CA GLY A 313 1.96 -1.55 -14.10
C GLY A 313 0.52 -2.01 -14.39
N VAL A 314 0.32 -3.11 -15.12
CA VAL A 314 -1.01 -3.72 -15.32
C VAL A 314 -1.59 -4.20 -13.99
N ALA A 315 -0.82 -4.98 -13.22
CA ALA A 315 -1.23 -5.44 -11.90
C ALA A 315 -1.55 -4.28 -10.95
N GLY A 316 -0.79 -3.19 -11.01
CA GLY A 316 -1.02 -2.00 -10.20
C GLY A 316 -2.35 -1.32 -10.50
N ARG A 317 -2.79 -1.31 -11.78
CA ARG A 317 -4.12 -0.81 -12.15
C ARG A 317 -5.24 -1.70 -11.61
N TYR A 318 -5.07 -3.02 -11.65
CA TYR A 318 -6.05 -3.93 -11.03
C TYR A 318 -6.16 -3.70 -9.52
N LEU A 319 -5.03 -3.54 -8.81
CA LEU A 319 -5.03 -3.21 -7.38
C LEU A 319 -5.71 -1.86 -7.11
N ALA A 320 -5.44 -0.83 -7.92
CA ALA A 320 -6.09 0.48 -7.79
C ALA A 320 -7.60 0.43 -8.03
N GLN A 321 -8.07 -0.50 -8.87
CA GLN A 321 -9.49 -0.77 -9.12
C GLN A 321 -10.12 -1.69 -8.06
N GLY A 322 -9.33 -2.24 -7.14
CA GLY A 322 -9.77 -3.21 -6.13
C GLY A 322 -9.93 -4.64 -6.64
N ASP A 323 -9.50 -4.94 -7.87
CA ASP A 323 -9.50 -6.30 -8.42
C ASP A 323 -8.23 -7.05 -7.99
N ASN A 324 -8.22 -7.47 -6.73
CA ASN A 324 -7.09 -8.19 -6.13
C ASN A 324 -6.85 -9.56 -6.79
N VAL A 325 -7.89 -10.19 -7.37
CA VAL A 325 -7.78 -11.52 -7.97
C VAL A 325 -7.05 -11.44 -9.32
N ALA A 326 -7.44 -10.48 -10.19
CA ALA A 326 -6.74 -10.26 -11.45
C ALA A 326 -5.30 -9.79 -11.23
N ALA A 327 -5.08 -8.92 -10.23
CA ALA A 327 -3.74 -8.52 -9.80
C ALA A 327 -2.91 -9.73 -9.35
N ALA A 328 -3.43 -10.55 -8.44
CA ALA A 328 -2.74 -11.72 -7.90
C ALA A 328 -2.37 -12.73 -9.01
N ASN A 329 -3.26 -12.98 -9.98
CA ASN A 329 -2.97 -13.86 -11.10
C ASN A 329 -1.80 -13.35 -11.96
N THR A 330 -1.79 -12.05 -12.25
CA THR A 330 -0.70 -11.42 -13.01
C THR A 330 0.62 -11.48 -12.24
N LEU A 331 0.59 -11.15 -10.94
CA LEU A 331 1.77 -11.11 -10.09
C LEU A 331 2.36 -12.51 -9.83
N LYS A 332 1.51 -13.53 -9.65
CA LYS A 332 1.96 -14.93 -9.51
C LYS A 332 2.70 -15.43 -10.75
N ALA A 333 2.23 -15.07 -11.94
CA ALA A 333 2.93 -15.41 -13.18
C ALA A 333 4.33 -14.77 -13.23
N LEU A 334 4.47 -13.52 -12.77
CA LEU A 334 5.76 -12.83 -12.67
C LEU A 334 6.67 -13.43 -11.58
N ALA A 335 6.09 -13.98 -10.51
CA ALA A 335 6.83 -14.61 -9.41
C ALA A 335 7.49 -15.95 -9.78
N VAL A 336 7.06 -16.61 -10.87
CA VAL A 336 7.69 -17.84 -11.36
C VAL A 336 9.14 -17.59 -11.79
N THR A 337 9.40 -16.45 -12.43
CA THR A 337 10.73 -15.99 -12.82
C THR A 337 10.97 -14.60 -12.22
N PRO A 338 11.27 -14.51 -10.92
CA PRO A 338 11.38 -13.24 -10.23
C PRO A 338 12.55 -12.42 -10.79
N PRO A 339 12.44 -11.09 -10.79
CA PRO A 339 13.50 -10.23 -11.29
C PRO A 339 14.76 -10.36 -10.43
N GLN A 340 15.90 -10.17 -11.06
CA GLN A 340 17.19 -10.24 -10.38
C GLN A 340 17.53 -8.94 -9.64
N ASN A 341 17.08 -7.80 -10.16
CA ASN A 341 17.31 -6.51 -9.54
C ASN A 341 16.53 -6.41 -8.20
N PRO A 342 17.17 -5.98 -7.09
CA PRO A 342 16.54 -5.94 -5.77
C PRO A 342 15.34 -4.99 -5.68
N ASP A 343 15.37 -3.84 -6.34
CA ASP A 343 14.26 -2.87 -6.34
C ASP A 343 13.03 -3.46 -7.07
N ASP A 344 13.24 -4.07 -8.25
CA ASP A 344 12.16 -4.71 -9.01
C ASP A 344 11.57 -5.93 -8.27
N ALA A 345 12.41 -6.70 -7.57
CA ALA A 345 11.98 -7.83 -6.74
C ALA A 345 11.17 -7.34 -5.53
N GLY A 346 11.61 -6.24 -4.92
CA GLY A 346 10.91 -5.55 -3.85
C GLY A 346 9.52 -5.09 -4.26
N LYS A 347 9.39 -4.42 -5.42
CA LYS A 347 8.10 -3.99 -5.96
C LYS A 347 7.12 -5.15 -6.16
N LEU A 348 7.58 -6.26 -6.75
CA LEU A 348 6.73 -7.45 -6.92
C LEU A 348 6.33 -8.07 -5.60
N ALA A 349 7.27 -8.23 -4.66
CA ALA A 349 6.96 -8.74 -3.34
C ALA A 349 5.92 -7.85 -2.64
N ARG A 350 6.09 -6.52 -2.68
CA ARG A 350 5.15 -5.57 -2.10
C ARG A 350 3.75 -5.72 -2.69
N MET A 351 3.65 -5.83 -4.02
CA MET A 351 2.36 -5.97 -4.71
C MET A 351 1.71 -7.34 -4.48
N LEU A 352 2.50 -8.41 -4.39
CA LEU A 352 2.01 -9.73 -3.98
C LEU A 352 1.39 -9.65 -2.59
N ALA A 353 2.09 -9.02 -1.64
CA ALA A 353 1.57 -8.81 -0.29
C ALA A 353 0.29 -7.97 -0.29
N GLN A 354 0.21 -6.88 -1.07
CA GLN A 354 -1.00 -6.06 -1.23
C GLN A 354 -2.17 -6.82 -1.85
N SER A 355 -1.90 -7.75 -2.77
CA SER A 355 -2.92 -8.62 -3.36
C SER A 355 -3.41 -9.73 -2.42
N GLY A 356 -2.80 -9.88 -1.24
CA GLY A 356 -3.11 -10.90 -0.24
C GLY A 356 -2.20 -12.14 -0.24
N ASP A 357 -1.21 -12.21 -1.14
CA ASP A 357 -0.26 -13.33 -1.21
C ASP A 357 1.05 -13.02 -0.49
N ILE A 358 0.99 -12.97 0.84
CA ILE A 358 2.16 -12.68 1.69
C ILE A 358 3.23 -13.78 1.60
N ASN A 359 2.81 -15.04 1.41
CA ASN A 359 3.72 -16.18 1.32
C ASN A 359 4.54 -16.12 0.02
N GLY A 360 3.88 -15.82 -1.11
CA GLY A 360 4.55 -15.59 -2.39
C GLY A 360 5.49 -14.38 -2.32
N ALA A 361 5.06 -13.30 -1.66
CA ALA A 361 5.89 -12.12 -1.45
C ALA A 361 7.21 -12.44 -0.71
N VAL A 362 7.12 -13.17 0.42
CA VAL A 362 8.29 -13.61 1.20
C VAL A 362 9.18 -14.55 0.39
N ALA A 363 8.60 -15.42 -0.44
CA ALA A 363 9.38 -16.32 -1.30
C ALA A 363 10.23 -15.54 -2.33
N VAL A 364 9.66 -14.50 -2.96
CA VAL A 364 10.39 -13.61 -3.87
C VAL A 364 11.54 -12.90 -3.15
N VAL A 365 11.26 -12.34 -1.95
CA VAL A 365 12.28 -11.66 -1.13
C VAL A 365 13.43 -12.61 -0.77
N ARG A 366 13.12 -13.79 -0.20
CA ARG A 366 14.15 -14.77 0.18
C ARG A 366 14.95 -15.25 -1.03
N SER A 367 14.32 -15.43 -2.19
CA SER A 367 15.01 -15.80 -3.42
C SER A 367 16.00 -14.72 -3.85
N ASN A 368 15.62 -13.44 -3.77
CA ASN A 368 16.51 -12.33 -4.11
C ASN A 368 17.67 -12.19 -3.10
N MET A 369 17.37 -12.20 -1.80
CA MET A 369 18.37 -12.06 -0.73
C MET A 369 19.39 -13.21 -0.68
N ARG A 370 19.00 -14.44 -1.07
CA ARG A 370 19.92 -15.59 -1.19
C ARG A 370 21.03 -15.40 -2.23
N ARG A 371 20.87 -14.45 -3.16
CA ARG A 371 21.88 -14.12 -4.18
C ARG A 371 22.97 -13.18 -3.66
N GLY A 372 22.90 -12.78 -2.38
CA GLY A 372 23.79 -11.80 -1.77
C GLY A 372 23.34 -10.35 -1.97
N VAL A 373 24.13 -9.42 -1.46
CA VAL A 373 23.84 -7.98 -1.57
C VAL A 373 24.24 -7.49 -2.97
N GLN A 374 23.26 -7.04 -3.76
CA GLN A 374 23.47 -6.54 -5.13
C GLN A 374 23.15 -5.04 -5.29
N GLY A 375 22.81 -4.36 -4.20
CA GLY A 375 22.37 -2.97 -4.19
C GLY A 375 22.57 -2.29 -2.84
N ASN A 376 22.13 -1.05 -2.72
CA ASN A 376 22.12 -0.32 -1.46
C ASN A 376 20.83 -0.59 -0.67
N ALA A 377 20.77 -0.14 0.58
CA ALA A 377 19.64 -0.35 1.45
C ALA A 377 18.31 0.13 0.85
N GLY A 378 18.32 1.25 0.12
CA GLY A 378 17.14 1.78 -0.57
C GLY A 378 16.54 0.78 -1.57
N ASP A 379 17.37 0.06 -2.32
CA ASP A 379 16.92 -0.94 -3.30
C ASP A 379 16.24 -2.15 -2.62
N TYR A 380 16.50 -2.39 -1.33
CA TYR A 380 15.89 -3.44 -0.54
C TYR A 380 14.73 -2.95 0.35
N ALA A 381 14.40 -1.66 0.35
CA ALA A 381 13.42 -1.07 1.28
C ALA A 381 12.07 -1.79 1.24
N ASP A 382 11.57 -2.11 0.05
CA ASP A 382 10.31 -2.85 -0.13
C ASP A 382 10.38 -4.28 0.35
N GLN A 383 11.50 -4.96 0.09
CA GLN A 383 11.71 -6.33 0.52
C GLN A 383 11.71 -6.40 2.06
N ILE A 384 12.37 -5.44 2.70
CA ILE A 384 12.37 -5.29 4.16
C ILE A 384 10.96 -4.99 4.68
N SER A 385 10.21 -4.11 4.01
CA SER A 385 8.81 -3.81 4.37
C SER A 385 7.93 -5.07 4.34
N VAL A 386 8.08 -5.91 3.30
CA VAL A 386 7.36 -7.19 3.18
C VAL A 386 7.73 -8.17 4.29
N LEU A 387 9.02 -8.31 4.63
CA LEU A 387 9.44 -9.18 5.73
C LEU A 387 8.84 -8.71 7.06
N ASN A 388 8.82 -7.39 7.30
CA ASN A 388 8.23 -6.82 8.51
C ASN A 388 6.70 -7.05 8.56
N GLN A 389 6.00 -6.86 7.44
CA GLN A 389 4.56 -7.14 7.32
C GLN A 389 4.24 -8.62 7.58
N ALA A 390 5.13 -9.53 7.17
CA ALA A 390 5.03 -10.96 7.44
C ALA A 390 5.43 -11.37 8.86
N GLY A 391 5.80 -10.43 9.74
CA GLY A 391 6.27 -10.69 11.10
C GLY A 391 7.69 -11.28 11.17
N LEU A 392 8.44 -11.28 10.07
CA LEU A 392 9.81 -11.80 9.95
C LEU A 392 10.85 -10.73 10.30
N ASN A 393 10.60 -9.98 11.38
CA ASN A 393 11.41 -8.81 11.77
C ASN A 393 12.87 -9.19 12.05
N GLY A 394 13.11 -10.39 12.59
CA GLY A 394 14.46 -10.92 12.80
C GLY A 394 15.25 -11.08 11.50
N GLU A 395 14.60 -11.57 10.43
CA GLU A 395 15.24 -11.70 9.11
C GLU A 395 15.53 -10.33 8.50
N ALA A 396 14.58 -9.40 8.60
CA ALA A 396 14.76 -8.02 8.13
C ALA A 396 15.94 -7.33 8.82
N GLN A 397 16.01 -7.41 10.16
CA GLN A 397 17.10 -6.80 10.93
C GLN A 397 18.45 -7.47 10.67
N ALA A 398 18.49 -8.80 10.54
CA ALA A 398 19.72 -9.51 10.19
C ALA A 398 20.25 -9.08 8.82
N PHE A 399 19.36 -8.87 7.84
CA PHE A 399 19.76 -8.38 6.52
C PHE A 399 20.26 -6.92 6.56
N LEU A 400 19.58 -6.03 7.31
CA LEU A 400 20.04 -4.65 7.54
C LEU A 400 21.36 -4.58 8.31
N ALA A 401 21.67 -5.58 9.13
CA ALA A 401 22.94 -5.70 9.85
C ALA A 401 24.09 -6.26 9.00
N ASN A 402 23.83 -6.68 7.75
CA ASN A 402 24.85 -7.25 6.87
C ASN A 402 25.97 -6.21 6.56
N PRO A 403 27.25 -6.53 6.81
CA PRO A 403 28.38 -5.63 6.55
C PRO A 403 28.46 -5.14 5.10
N GLU A 404 28.15 -5.99 4.12
CA GLU A 404 28.18 -5.61 2.70
C GLU A 404 27.10 -4.56 2.41
N LEU A 405 25.87 -4.78 2.90
CA LEU A 405 24.78 -3.81 2.74
C LEU A 405 25.09 -2.48 3.41
N GLN A 406 25.70 -2.51 4.60
CA GLN A 406 26.13 -1.30 5.30
C GLN A 406 27.21 -0.54 4.52
N ALA A 407 28.17 -1.24 3.92
CA ALA A 407 29.20 -0.62 3.10
C ALA A 407 28.65 0.01 1.81
N HIS A 408 27.59 -0.57 1.23
CA HIS A 408 26.95 -0.06 0.02
C HIS A 408 25.91 1.05 0.27
N SER A 409 25.61 1.39 1.52
CA SER A 409 24.50 2.28 1.87
C SER A 409 24.95 3.52 2.63
N THR A 410 24.22 4.62 2.44
CA THR A 410 24.41 5.81 3.26
C THR A 410 23.71 5.67 4.61
N SER A 411 24.17 6.42 5.61
CA SER A 411 23.51 6.50 6.92
C SER A 411 22.04 6.92 6.80
N ALA A 412 21.74 7.84 5.89
CA ALA A 412 20.38 8.31 5.62
C ALA A 412 19.47 7.21 5.04
N GLN A 413 19.99 6.37 4.12
CA GLN A 413 19.22 5.25 3.56
C GLN A 413 18.90 4.20 4.63
N LEU A 414 19.87 3.85 5.46
CA LEU A 414 19.67 2.90 6.56
C LEU A 414 18.71 3.45 7.63
N ALA A 415 18.82 4.74 7.95
CA ALA A 415 17.93 5.42 8.89
C ALA A 415 16.49 5.45 8.35
N SER A 416 16.28 5.76 7.07
CA SER A 416 14.95 5.80 6.45
C SER A 416 14.20 4.46 6.57
N ILE A 417 14.87 3.33 6.32
CA ILE A 417 14.24 2.00 6.43
C ILE A 417 13.93 1.65 7.89
N ARG A 418 14.86 1.95 8.81
CA ARG A 418 14.64 1.72 10.25
C ARG A 418 13.48 2.55 10.77
N ASN A 419 13.42 3.84 10.40
CA ASN A 419 12.35 4.74 10.79
C ASN A 419 11.01 4.29 10.21
N GLY A 420 10.97 3.85 8.94
CA GLY A 420 9.76 3.29 8.33
C GLY A 420 9.22 2.06 9.10
N TYR A 421 10.10 1.18 9.56
CA TYR A 421 9.70 0.06 10.44
C TYR A 421 9.12 0.54 11.77
N VAL A 422 9.81 1.48 12.45
CA VAL A 422 9.33 2.02 13.73
C VAL A 422 7.97 2.68 13.55
N ILE A 423 7.75 3.44 12.47
CA ILE A 423 6.47 4.08 12.18
C ILE A 423 5.35 3.04 12.05
N ASN A 424 5.57 1.97 11.27
CA ASN A 424 4.58 0.92 11.10
C ASN A 424 4.25 0.21 12.41
N GLU A 425 5.25 -0.09 13.23
CA GLU A 425 5.05 -0.74 14.54
C GLU A 425 4.34 0.20 15.53
N VAL A 426 4.67 1.49 15.51
CA VAL A 426 3.99 2.53 16.29
C VAL A 426 2.53 2.67 15.85
N ASP A 427 2.25 2.65 14.54
CA ASP A 427 0.89 2.72 14.01
C ASP A 427 0.06 1.48 14.39
N GLN A 428 0.67 0.29 14.44
CA GLN A 428 0.03 -0.92 14.97
C GLN A 428 -0.28 -0.79 16.47
N LEU A 429 0.67 -0.34 17.27
CA LEU A 429 0.45 -0.12 18.71
C LEU A 429 -0.63 0.93 18.96
N ARG A 430 -0.63 2.01 18.16
CA ARG A 430 -1.63 3.08 18.20
C ARG A 430 -3.02 2.57 17.88
N THR A 431 -3.18 1.77 16.82
CA THR A 431 -4.47 1.18 16.44
C THR A 431 -4.96 0.14 17.45
N GLN A 432 -4.06 -0.54 18.16
CA GLN A 432 -4.39 -1.41 19.30
C GLN A 432 -4.71 -0.65 20.60
N GLY A 433 -4.64 0.68 20.61
CA GLY A 433 -4.85 1.51 21.81
C GLY A 433 -3.67 1.54 22.80
N ASN A 434 -2.54 0.90 22.48
CA ASN A 434 -1.34 0.89 23.32
C ASN A 434 -0.47 2.13 23.07
N TYR A 435 -0.99 3.30 23.45
CA TYR A 435 -0.36 4.59 23.17
C TYR A 435 0.97 4.79 23.91
N ALA A 436 1.13 4.27 25.13
CA ALA A 436 2.36 4.42 25.91
C ALA A 436 3.54 3.70 25.24
N ALA A 437 3.36 2.45 24.83
CA ALA A 437 4.41 1.71 24.12
C ALA A 437 4.73 2.34 22.76
N ALA A 438 3.72 2.86 22.07
CA ALA A 438 3.88 3.59 20.81
C ALA A 438 4.73 4.86 21.04
N TYR A 439 4.44 5.64 22.09
CA TYR A 439 5.18 6.85 22.45
C TYR A 439 6.65 6.56 22.77
N ASP A 440 6.92 5.57 23.63
CA ASP A 440 8.28 5.20 24.03
C ASP A 440 9.16 4.75 22.85
N LYS A 441 8.57 4.05 21.88
CA LYS A 441 9.28 3.66 20.65
C LYS A 441 9.56 4.87 19.78
N LEU A 442 8.55 5.72 19.58
CA LEU A 442 8.66 6.85 18.69
C LEU A 442 9.63 7.92 19.22
N ILE A 443 9.62 8.21 20.52
CA ILE A 443 10.52 9.20 21.11
C ILE A 443 12.00 8.79 21.00
N ARG A 444 12.31 7.48 21.13
CA ARG A 444 13.67 6.96 20.93
C ARG A 444 14.13 7.12 19.47
N ALA A 445 13.25 6.85 18.51
CA ALA A 445 13.56 7.08 17.10
C ALA A 445 13.77 8.57 16.81
N MET A 446 12.92 9.44 17.36
CA MET A 446 13.03 10.89 17.22
C MET A 446 14.28 11.46 17.91
N GLN A 447 14.78 10.88 18.99
CA GLN A 447 16.06 11.29 19.59
C GLN A 447 17.24 11.05 18.63
N SER A 448 17.17 9.98 17.83
CA SER A 448 18.22 9.66 16.85
C SER A 448 18.11 10.48 15.56
N ASP A 449 16.90 10.87 15.16
CA ASP A 449 16.65 11.70 13.98
C ASP A 449 15.56 12.77 14.27
N PRO A 450 15.92 13.87 14.98
CA PRO A 450 14.95 14.85 15.47
C PRO A 450 14.29 15.70 14.39
N GLN A 451 14.79 15.69 13.16
CA GLN A 451 14.27 16.49 12.06
C GLN A 451 13.45 15.66 11.05
N ASN A 452 13.29 14.36 11.30
CA ASN A 452 12.54 13.47 10.44
C ASN A 452 11.04 13.81 10.45
N THR A 453 10.52 14.25 9.31
CA THR A 453 9.11 14.63 9.17
C THR A 453 8.17 13.44 9.34
N ASP A 454 8.57 12.25 8.89
CA ASP A 454 7.70 11.05 8.93
C ASP A 454 7.49 10.57 10.37
N LEU A 455 8.54 10.63 11.20
CA LEU A 455 8.43 10.35 12.64
C LEU A 455 7.53 11.39 13.34
N MET A 456 7.63 12.66 12.97
CA MET A 456 6.74 13.70 13.50
C MET A 456 5.28 13.49 13.07
N PHE A 457 5.02 13.08 11.83
CA PHE A 457 3.68 12.70 11.37
C PHE A 457 3.11 11.52 12.14
N ALA A 458 3.92 10.50 12.43
CA ALA A 458 3.52 9.40 13.31
C ALA A 458 3.20 9.89 14.73
N MET A 459 3.96 10.86 15.25
CA MET A 459 3.73 11.45 16.59
C MET A 459 2.43 12.24 16.63
N ALA A 460 2.17 13.04 15.59
CA ALA A 460 0.94 13.82 15.47
C ALA A 460 -0.30 12.90 15.43
N ARG A 461 -0.25 11.82 14.64
CA ARG A 461 -1.31 10.80 14.58
C ARG A 461 -1.48 10.07 15.92
N LEU A 462 -0.38 9.80 16.63
CA LEU A 462 -0.38 9.19 17.95
C LEU A 462 -1.06 10.10 18.99
N TYR A 463 -0.67 11.37 19.07
CA TYR A 463 -1.32 12.34 19.96
C TYR A 463 -2.80 12.52 19.64
N GLN A 464 -3.15 12.62 18.35
CA GLN A 464 -4.55 12.73 17.93
C GLN A 464 -5.37 11.49 18.35
N SER A 465 -4.84 10.28 18.15
CA SER A 465 -5.52 9.04 18.56
C SER A 465 -5.65 8.94 20.08
N GLY A 466 -4.63 9.39 20.82
CA GLY A 466 -4.62 9.48 22.27
C GLY A 466 -5.40 10.67 22.85
N LYS A 467 -6.23 11.37 22.05
CA LYS A 467 -7.03 12.54 22.44
C LYS A 467 -6.23 13.76 22.94
N MET A 468 -4.93 13.78 22.69
CA MET A 468 -4.02 14.88 22.98
C MET A 468 -4.02 15.90 21.82
N ASN A 469 -5.20 16.47 21.55
CA ASN A 469 -5.43 17.32 20.38
C ASN A 469 -4.58 18.60 20.39
N LYS A 470 -4.28 19.15 21.57
CA LYS A 470 -3.44 20.36 21.69
C LYS A 470 -2.02 20.08 21.25
N GLU A 471 -1.46 18.97 21.73
CA GLU A 471 -0.12 18.49 21.40
C GLU A 471 -0.02 18.10 19.92
N ALA A 472 -1.03 17.37 19.42
CA ALA A 472 -1.14 17.04 17.99
C ALA A 472 -1.15 18.31 17.13
N GLY A 473 -1.91 19.33 17.53
CA GLY A 473 -2.00 20.61 16.84
C GLY A 473 -0.66 21.32 16.71
N VAL A 474 0.16 21.34 17.78
CA VAL A 474 1.51 21.93 17.75
C VAL A 474 2.40 21.21 16.73
N VAL A 475 2.35 19.88 16.67
CA VAL A 475 3.14 19.10 15.73
C VAL A 475 2.67 19.33 14.29
N TYR A 476 1.36 19.33 14.03
CA TYR A 476 0.82 19.61 12.70
C TYR A 476 1.10 21.05 12.22
N ASP A 477 1.02 22.04 13.10
CA ASP A 477 1.34 23.43 12.78
C ASP A 477 2.83 23.57 12.38
N TYR A 478 3.74 22.84 13.03
CA TYR A 478 5.15 22.76 12.61
C TYR A 478 5.31 22.09 11.24
N LEU A 479 4.65 20.96 11.03
CA LEU A 479 4.71 20.18 9.78
C LEU A 479 4.07 20.90 8.59
N MET A 480 3.21 21.88 8.82
CA MET A 480 2.55 22.68 7.77
C MET A 480 3.54 23.35 6.81
N THR A 481 4.74 23.71 7.29
CA THR A 481 5.80 24.32 6.46
C THR A 481 6.55 23.32 5.57
N ARG A 482 6.40 22.02 5.87
CA ARG A 482 7.05 20.88 5.20
C ARG A 482 6.02 19.81 4.89
N ASP A 483 4.84 20.26 4.46
CA ASP A 483 3.70 19.39 4.23
C ASP A 483 3.96 18.40 3.08
N THR A 484 3.26 17.28 3.09
CA THR A 484 3.33 16.29 2.00
C THR A 484 2.70 16.86 0.73
N PRO A 485 3.00 16.31 -0.47
CA PRO A 485 2.28 16.68 -1.70
C PRO A 485 0.76 16.55 -1.56
N ASN A 486 0.30 15.61 -0.71
CA ASN A 486 -1.10 15.37 -0.40
C ASN A 486 -1.64 16.22 0.77
N GLN A 487 -0.85 17.14 1.30
CA GLN A 487 -1.22 18.03 2.41
C GLN A 487 -1.73 17.33 3.68
N ASP A 488 -1.08 16.23 4.05
CA ASP A 488 -1.50 15.40 5.19
C ASP A 488 -1.41 16.17 6.52
N ALA A 489 -0.47 17.12 6.66
CA ALA A 489 -0.37 17.94 7.88
C ALA A 489 -1.57 18.86 8.01
N ARG A 490 -1.99 19.46 6.89
CA ARG A 490 -3.18 20.30 6.84
C ARG A 490 -4.44 19.52 7.15
N SER A 491 -4.61 18.33 6.57
CA SER A 491 -5.75 17.46 6.86
C SER A 491 -5.80 17.07 8.34
N GLY A 492 -4.67 16.65 8.92
CA GLY A 492 -4.57 16.37 10.36
C GLY A 492 -4.86 17.58 11.24
N ALA A 493 -4.38 18.78 10.86
CA ALA A 493 -4.68 20.02 11.57
C ALA A 493 -6.17 20.38 11.53
N ILE A 494 -6.87 20.11 10.42
CA ILE A 494 -8.33 20.29 10.31
C ILE A 494 -9.04 19.33 11.26
N ASP A 495 -8.68 18.04 11.25
CA ASP A 495 -9.29 17.07 12.17
C ASP A 495 -9.06 17.44 13.64
N VAL A 496 -7.87 17.93 13.99
CA VAL A 496 -7.56 18.44 15.33
C VAL A 496 -8.40 19.67 15.68
N ALA A 497 -8.56 20.61 14.76
CA ALA A 497 -9.39 21.81 14.96
C ALA A 497 -10.87 21.44 15.15
N LEU A 498 -11.40 20.51 14.33
CA LEU A 498 -12.75 19.98 14.48
C LEU A 498 -12.93 19.26 15.81
N ALA A 499 -11.98 18.43 16.22
CA ALA A 499 -12.01 17.73 17.51
C ALA A 499 -11.93 18.69 18.71
N GLY A 500 -11.29 19.86 18.54
CA GLY A 500 -11.25 20.95 19.52
C GLY A 500 -12.42 21.95 19.42
N ASN A 501 -13.40 21.70 18.54
CA ASN A 501 -14.53 22.61 18.26
C ASN A 501 -14.11 24.03 17.79
N ASP A 502 -12.93 24.17 17.20
CA ASP A 502 -12.41 25.40 16.59
C ASP A 502 -12.79 25.42 15.09
N VAL A 503 -14.07 25.70 14.84
CA VAL A 503 -14.66 25.67 13.50
C VAL A 503 -14.04 26.73 12.58
N ASP A 504 -13.70 27.90 13.13
CA ASP A 504 -13.07 28.99 12.37
C ASP A 504 -11.67 28.58 11.87
N LYS A 505 -10.84 27.98 12.72
CA LYS A 505 -9.53 27.45 12.30
C LYS A 505 -9.70 26.31 11.28
N ALA A 506 -10.64 25.41 11.50
CA ALA A 506 -10.92 24.31 10.56
C ALA A 506 -11.30 24.83 9.17
N LYS A 507 -12.17 25.85 9.10
CA LYS A 507 -12.57 26.53 7.86
C LYS A 507 -11.39 27.20 7.14
N GLN A 508 -10.57 27.95 7.88
CA GLN A 508 -9.40 28.62 7.31
C GLN A 508 -8.39 27.62 6.73
N LEU A 509 -8.16 26.51 7.44
CA LEU A 509 -7.27 25.44 6.97
C LEU A 509 -7.83 24.74 5.73
N ALA A 510 -9.13 24.43 5.73
CA ALA A 510 -9.84 23.80 4.61
C ALA A 510 -9.77 24.62 3.32
N ALA A 511 -9.84 25.96 3.43
CA ALA A 511 -9.77 26.87 2.28
C ALA A 511 -8.45 26.80 1.49
N GLY A 512 -7.35 26.32 2.09
CA GLY A 512 -6.06 26.16 1.39
C GLY A 512 -5.67 24.71 1.08
N LEU A 513 -6.62 23.77 1.13
CA LEU A 513 -6.43 22.44 0.54
C LEU A 513 -6.28 22.57 -0.99
N ARG A 514 -5.42 21.77 -1.61
CA ARG A 514 -5.04 21.79 -3.03
C ARG A 514 -5.52 20.51 -3.71
N ALA A 515 -6.57 20.56 -4.53
CA ALA A 515 -7.31 19.41 -5.10
C ALA A 515 -8.41 18.88 -4.17
N HIS A 516 -9.64 19.37 -4.33
CA HIS A 516 -10.74 19.09 -3.41
C HIS A 516 -11.50 17.80 -3.72
N ASP A 517 -11.12 17.09 -4.79
CA ASP A 517 -12.02 16.13 -5.43
C ASP A 517 -11.70 14.66 -5.12
N THR A 518 -10.87 14.35 -4.13
CA THR A 518 -10.72 12.97 -3.64
C THR A 518 -11.81 12.64 -2.63
N PRO A 519 -12.31 11.38 -2.55
CA PRO A 519 -13.37 11.01 -1.61
C PRO A 519 -13.07 11.41 -0.15
N ASP A 520 -11.85 11.14 0.34
CA ASP A 520 -11.43 11.48 1.70
C ASP A 520 -11.50 12.97 2.00
N ARG A 521 -11.11 13.80 1.03
CA ARG A 521 -11.15 15.26 1.18
C ARG A 521 -12.56 15.80 1.15
N LEU A 522 -13.42 15.23 0.31
CA LEU A 522 -14.84 15.57 0.30
C LEU A 522 -15.51 15.20 1.62
N ILE A 523 -15.16 14.06 2.22
CA ILE A 523 -15.63 13.68 3.57
C ILE A 523 -15.13 14.68 4.62
N LEU A 524 -13.86 15.08 4.56
CA LEU A 524 -13.31 16.09 5.48
C LEU A 524 -14.02 17.44 5.32
N LEU A 525 -14.23 17.91 4.09
CA LEU A 525 -14.96 19.13 3.79
C LEU A 525 -16.43 19.05 4.23
N ALA A 526 -17.06 17.88 4.11
CA ALA A 526 -18.40 17.64 4.64
C ALA A 526 -18.46 17.81 6.16
N ARG A 527 -17.46 17.28 6.90
CA ARG A 527 -17.35 17.48 8.36
C ARG A 527 -17.13 18.93 8.75
N VAL A 528 -16.31 19.68 7.99
CA VAL A 528 -16.12 21.12 8.21
C VAL A 528 -17.44 21.88 7.95
N ALA A 529 -18.11 21.60 6.83
CA ALA A 529 -19.40 22.23 6.50
C ALA A 529 -20.50 21.88 7.53
N GLU A 530 -20.51 20.65 8.04
CA GLU A 530 -21.40 20.24 9.13
C GLU A 530 -21.10 21.03 10.42
N ALA A 531 -19.82 21.16 10.78
CA ALA A 531 -19.40 21.93 11.96
C ALA A 531 -19.73 23.43 11.84
N GLU A 532 -19.77 23.96 10.62
CA GLU A 532 -20.28 25.31 10.32
C GLU A 532 -21.81 25.44 10.36
N GLY A 533 -22.55 24.33 10.46
CA GLY A 533 -24.01 24.30 10.37
C GLY A 533 -24.55 24.37 8.94
N ASN A 534 -23.69 24.26 7.92
CA ASN A 534 -24.09 24.25 6.51
C ASN A 534 -24.39 22.83 6.02
N HIS A 535 -25.50 22.26 6.48
CA HIS A 535 -25.92 20.88 6.16
C HIS A 535 -26.12 20.63 4.67
N GLN A 536 -26.59 21.63 3.91
CA GLN A 536 -26.79 21.50 2.48
C GLN A 536 -25.47 21.32 1.74
N GLN A 537 -24.44 22.07 2.14
CA GLN A 537 -23.10 21.95 1.59
C GLN A 537 -22.41 20.65 2.06
N ALA A 538 -22.59 20.25 3.32
CA ALA A 538 -22.11 18.96 3.80
C ALA A 538 -22.70 17.80 2.97
N MET A 539 -24.01 17.84 2.72
CA MET A 539 -24.71 16.86 1.90
C MET A 539 -24.23 16.84 0.44
N SER A 540 -23.92 18.01 -0.14
CA SER A 540 -23.41 18.06 -1.52
C SER A 540 -22.03 17.41 -1.63
N TYR A 541 -21.11 17.68 -0.68
CA TYR A 541 -19.81 17.02 -0.64
C TYR A 541 -19.93 15.50 -0.47
N LEU A 542 -20.82 15.02 0.39
CA LEU A 542 -21.03 13.58 0.59
C LEU A 542 -21.60 12.90 -0.66
N ARG A 543 -22.52 13.55 -1.38
CA ARG A 543 -23.04 13.02 -2.66
C ARG A 543 -21.94 12.92 -3.71
N THR A 544 -21.09 13.93 -3.84
CA THR A 544 -19.93 13.89 -4.74
C THR A 544 -18.94 12.80 -4.33
N ALA A 545 -18.67 12.63 -3.03
CA ALA A 545 -17.81 11.57 -2.52
C ALA A 545 -18.38 10.18 -2.87
N ARG A 546 -19.68 9.97 -2.66
CA ARG A 546 -20.38 8.73 -3.01
C ARG A 546 -20.31 8.42 -4.50
N GLY A 547 -20.55 9.42 -5.36
CA GLY A 547 -20.45 9.28 -6.81
C GLY A 547 -19.08 8.80 -7.27
N LYS A 548 -18.02 9.39 -6.71
CA LYS A 548 -16.63 8.97 -6.98
C LYS A 548 -16.31 7.56 -6.47
N LEU A 549 -16.77 7.21 -5.27
CA LEU A 549 -16.59 5.86 -4.70
C LEU A 549 -17.35 4.77 -5.47
N THR A 550 -18.43 5.14 -6.16
CA THR A 550 -19.24 4.21 -6.98
C THR A 550 -18.83 4.19 -8.46
N GLY A 551 -17.75 4.87 -8.84
CA GLY A 551 -17.21 4.85 -10.20
C GLY A 551 -18.01 5.67 -11.21
N ILE A 552 -18.83 6.63 -10.75
CA ILE A 552 -19.61 7.51 -11.62
C ILE A 552 -18.74 8.70 -12.02
N GLU A 553 -18.28 8.71 -13.28
CA GLU A 553 -17.50 9.81 -13.84
C GLU A 553 -18.39 11.05 -14.09
N GLY A 554 -17.86 12.25 -13.79
CA GLY A 554 -18.54 13.54 -14.04
C GLY A 554 -19.18 14.24 -12.83
N SER A 555 -18.94 13.77 -11.59
CA SER A 555 -19.37 14.47 -10.38
C SER A 555 -18.36 15.56 -9.98
N ASP A 556 -18.49 16.76 -10.53
CA ASP A 556 -17.74 17.92 -10.05
C ASP A 556 -18.29 18.42 -8.70
N SER A 557 -17.39 18.99 -7.89
CA SER A 557 -17.70 19.49 -6.55
C SER A 557 -18.79 20.57 -6.60
N GLY A 558 -19.94 20.29 -5.96
CA GLY A 558 -21.02 21.27 -5.75
C GLY A 558 -22.24 21.15 -6.67
N VAL A 559 -22.28 20.21 -7.63
CA VAL A 559 -23.46 19.94 -8.48
C VAL A 559 -23.90 18.50 -8.28
N THR A 560 -25.20 18.27 -8.07
CA THR A 560 -25.77 16.91 -7.99
C THR A 560 -25.47 16.20 -9.32
N PRO A 561 -24.71 15.10 -9.35
CA PRO A 561 -24.38 14.43 -10.60
C PRO A 561 -25.66 14.02 -11.32
N THR A 562 -25.73 14.27 -12.62
CA THR A 562 -26.88 13.86 -13.46
C THR A 562 -26.38 12.91 -14.55
N ILE A 563 -27.08 11.79 -14.76
CA ILE A 563 -26.85 10.92 -15.93
C ILE A 563 -28.11 11.04 -16.80
N GLY A 564 -27.96 11.56 -18.01
CA GLY A 564 -29.07 11.68 -18.97
C GLY A 564 -30.23 12.58 -18.49
N GLY A 565 -29.93 13.63 -17.71
CA GLY A 565 -30.95 14.55 -17.15
C GLY A 565 -31.66 14.02 -15.89
N LEU A 566 -31.39 12.78 -15.48
CA LEU A 566 -31.81 12.24 -14.19
C LEU A 566 -30.77 12.63 -13.14
N ALA A 567 -31.18 13.36 -12.11
CA ALA A 567 -30.34 13.53 -10.93
C ALA A 567 -30.07 12.15 -10.33
N LEU A 568 -28.79 11.83 -10.11
CA LEU A 568 -28.38 10.79 -9.16
C LEU A 568 -28.69 11.30 -7.75
N ALA A 569 -29.99 11.43 -7.48
CA ALA A 569 -30.51 11.49 -6.14
C ALA A 569 -30.27 10.15 -5.45
N ASP A 570 -30.37 10.18 -4.13
CA ASP A 570 -30.28 9.03 -3.24
C ASP A 570 -30.96 7.80 -3.81
N ASN A 571 -30.25 6.67 -3.76
CA ASN A 571 -30.80 5.38 -4.18
C ASN A 571 -32.11 5.16 -3.38
N PRO A 572 -33.28 5.22 -4.03
CA PRO A 572 -34.57 5.16 -3.33
C PRO A 572 -34.83 3.78 -2.73
N PHE A 573 -33.98 2.78 -3.01
CA PHE A 573 -34.03 1.42 -2.49
C PHE A 573 -33.09 1.20 -1.30
N MET A 574 -32.30 2.21 -0.88
CA MET A 574 -31.64 2.15 0.43
C MET A 574 -32.72 2.27 1.50
N THR A 575 -32.84 1.25 2.35
CA THR A 575 -33.79 1.23 3.46
C THR A 575 -33.39 2.29 4.49
N THR A 576 -33.84 3.53 4.31
CA THR A 576 -33.95 4.50 5.40
C THR A 576 -35.10 4.01 6.27
N SER A 577 -34.84 3.01 7.12
CA SER A 577 -35.72 2.84 8.27
C SER A 577 -35.41 4.03 9.14
N PRO A 578 -36.27 5.06 9.26
CA PRO A 578 -36.04 6.10 10.26
C PRO A 578 -35.78 5.35 11.56
N GLY A 579 -34.60 5.54 12.13
CA GLY A 579 -34.20 4.87 13.36
C GLY A 579 -35.40 4.97 14.30
N HIS A 580 -35.82 3.83 14.86
CA HIS A 580 -36.89 3.83 15.84
C HIS A 580 -36.36 4.63 17.04
N GLY A 581 -36.46 5.95 16.99
CA GLY A 581 -36.35 6.81 18.14
C GLY A 581 -37.37 6.24 19.09
N ALA A 582 -36.88 5.67 20.20
CA ALA A 582 -37.72 5.16 21.27
C ALA A 582 -38.82 6.20 21.46
N SER A 583 -40.07 5.82 21.19
CA SER A 583 -41.23 6.71 21.20
C SER A 583 -41.13 7.57 22.46
N THR A 584 -40.74 8.82 22.32
CA THR A 584 -40.60 9.71 23.47
C THR A 584 -42.02 10.00 23.90
N ASN A 585 -42.52 9.20 24.85
CA ASN A 585 -43.77 9.50 25.52
C ASN A 585 -43.66 10.92 26.08
N VAL A 586 -44.63 11.76 25.72
CA VAL A 586 -44.78 13.16 26.14
C VAL A 586 -44.74 13.33 27.68
N TYR A 587 -44.97 12.23 28.43
CA TYR A 587 -45.07 12.21 29.89
C TYR A 587 -43.87 11.61 30.63
N GLY A 588 -42.72 11.54 29.98
CA GLY A 588 -41.46 11.30 30.68
C GLY A 588 -40.96 9.88 30.51
N GLN A 589 -40.00 9.75 29.60
CA GLN A 589 -38.71 9.22 29.98
C GLN A 589 -37.69 10.23 29.47
N THR A 590 -37.01 10.91 30.37
CA THR A 590 -35.73 11.52 30.06
C THR A 590 -34.86 10.35 29.64
N ALA A 591 -34.66 10.16 28.33
CA ALA A 591 -33.70 9.19 27.85
C ALA A 591 -32.38 9.58 28.51
N MET A 592 -31.95 8.76 29.46
CA MET A 592 -30.69 9.01 30.14
C MET A 592 -29.59 8.92 29.07
N PRO A 593 -28.47 9.65 29.19
CA PRO A 593 -27.49 9.78 28.11
C PRO A 593 -27.03 8.45 27.47
N TRP A 594 -27.09 7.34 28.23
CA TRP A 594 -26.74 5.99 27.81
C TRP A 594 -27.86 5.19 27.12
N GLN A 595 -29.10 5.66 27.11
CA GLN A 595 -30.21 5.03 26.37
C GLN A 595 -30.19 5.38 24.88
N VAL A 596 -29.31 6.28 24.45
CA VAL A 596 -28.93 6.39 23.05
C VAL A 596 -28.06 5.18 22.74
N THR A 597 -28.70 4.15 22.20
CA THR A 597 -28.06 2.92 21.74
C THR A 597 -26.77 3.23 20.97
N GLN A 598 -25.66 2.69 21.48
CA GLN A 598 -24.38 2.55 20.78
C GLN A 598 -24.61 1.85 19.43
N GLN A 599 -24.90 2.64 18.39
CA GLN A 599 -24.65 2.28 17.00
C GLN A 599 -23.26 2.75 16.59
N THR A 600 -22.25 2.38 17.39
CA THR A 600 -20.84 2.46 17.05
C THR A 600 -20.22 1.11 17.34
N ARG A 601 -20.63 0.08 16.58
CA ARG A 601 -19.74 -1.08 16.39
C ARG A 601 -18.68 -0.67 15.39
N SER A 602 -17.56 -0.19 15.91
CA SER A 602 -16.29 -0.18 15.19
C SER A 602 -16.01 -1.59 14.65
N PRO A 603 -15.67 -1.77 13.36
CA PRO A 603 -15.45 -3.10 12.77
C PRO A 603 -14.21 -3.84 13.31
N GLU A 604 -13.33 -3.15 14.03
CA GLU A 604 -12.03 -3.68 14.44
C GLU A 604 -12.06 -4.52 15.73
N ALA A 605 -13.19 -4.57 16.42
CA ALA A 605 -13.40 -5.43 17.60
C ALA A 605 -14.13 -6.74 17.22
N SER A 606 -13.56 -7.51 16.29
CA SER A 606 -13.91 -8.93 16.17
C SER A 606 -12.94 -9.74 17.04
N PRO A 607 -13.42 -10.64 17.92
CA PRO A 607 -12.52 -11.50 18.70
C PRO A 607 -11.60 -12.30 17.76
N PRO A 608 -10.31 -12.45 18.10
CA PRO A 608 -9.35 -13.13 17.24
C PRO A 608 -9.77 -14.60 17.08
N GLY A 609 -10.02 -15.02 15.83
CA GLY A 609 -10.29 -16.43 15.50
C GLY A 609 -11.55 -16.72 14.68
N ILE A 610 -12.39 -15.72 14.35
CA ILE A 610 -13.56 -15.92 13.49
C ILE A 610 -13.52 -14.99 12.27
N ALA A 611 -12.47 -15.12 11.47
CA ALA A 611 -12.49 -14.63 10.09
C ALA A 611 -13.16 -15.72 9.23
N ARG A 612 -14.43 -15.54 8.87
CA ARG A 612 -15.02 -16.36 7.79
C ARG A 612 -14.29 -16.03 6.50
N GLN A 613 -13.58 -17.00 5.94
CA GLN A 613 -12.83 -16.87 4.68
C GLN A 613 -13.73 -16.64 3.45
N ASP A 614 -15.05 -16.74 3.63
CA ASP A 614 -16.04 -16.67 2.55
C ASP A 614 -16.56 -15.23 2.28
N LEU A 615 -16.15 -14.25 3.08
CA LEU A 615 -16.52 -12.84 2.89
C LEU A 615 -15.35 -12.08 2.27
N PRO A 616 -15.57 -11.26 1.21
CA PRO A 616 -14.53 -10.41 0.64
C PRO A 616 -13.91 -9.55 1.74
N VAL A 617 -12.58 -9.52 1.82
CA VAL A 617 -11.85 -8.57 2.67
C VAL A 617 -12.33 -7.18 2.29
N GLU A 618 -12.84 -6.45 3.27
CA GLU A 618 -13.44 -5.15 3.02
C GLU A 618 -12.38 -4.19 2.47
N ASN A 619 -12.56 -3.72 1.24
CA ASN A 619 -11.64 -2.77 0.64
C ASN A 619 -11.82 -1.38 1.28
N ALA A 620 -10.77 -0.55 1.28
CA ALA A 620 -10.81 0.79 1.87
C ALA A 620 -11.97 1.65 1.32
N ASN A 621 -12.30 1.50 0.04
CA ASN A 621 -13.40 2.20 -0.62
C ASN A 621 -14.78 1.78 -0.09
N ALA A 622 -15.01 0.52 0.26
CA ALA A 622 -16.26 0.05 0.85
C ALA A 622 -16.44 0.59 2.28
N GLY A 623 -15.35 0.67 3.05
CA GLY A 623 -15.35 1.30 4.36
C GLY A 623 -15.73 2.78 4.28
N MET A 624 -15.08 3.54 3.39
CA MET A 624 -15.41 4.94 3.13
C MET A 624 -16.85 5.12 2.63
N LEU A 625 -17.33 4.22 1.75
CA LEU A 625 -18.70 4.28 1.24
C LEU A 625 -19.73 4.09 2.36
N ARG A 626 -19.49 3.15 3.30
CA ARG A 626 -20.33 3.00 4.50
C ARG A 626 -20.31 4.24 5.37
N GLN A 627 -19.13 4.84 5.58
CA GLN A 627 -19.00 6.09 6.34
C GLN A 627 -19.79 7.22 5.68
N VAL A 628 -19.64 7.42 4.36
CA VAL A 628 -20.39 8.41 3.59
C VAL A 628 -21.90 8.19 3.72
N ASN A 629 -22.38 6.96 3.55
CA ASN A 629 -23.80 6.65 3.68
C ASN A 629 -24.32 6.93 5.09
N SER A 630 -23.55 6.56 6.13
CA SER A 630 -23.92 6.84 7.51
C SER A 630 -23.98 8.34 7.80
N MET A 631 -23.01 9.12 7.32
CA MET A 631 -23.03 10.59 7.46
C MET A 631 -24.20 11.21 6.71
N MET A 632 -24.52 10.72 5.50
CA MET A 632 -25.70 11.17 4.74
C MET A 632 -26.99 10.86 5.48
N GLU A 633 -27.12 9.65 6.06
CA GLU A 633 -28.28 9.25 6.85
C GLU A 633 -28.43 10.14 8.09
N GLN A 634 -27.35 10.36 8.84
CA GLN A 634 -27.34 11.27 9.99
C GLN A 634 -27.72 12.70 9.63
N LEU A 635 -27.20 13.25 8.53
CA LEU A 635 -27.59 14.59 8.05
C LEU A 635 -29.04 14.64 7.58
N THR A 636 -29.53 13.56 6.97
CA THR A 636 -30.93 13.44 6.57
C THR A 636 -31.82 13.39 7.81
N ASP A 637 -31.51 12.56 8.81
CA ASP A 637 -32.24 12.52 10.07
C ASP A 637 -32.18 13.85 10.82
N LYS A 638 -31.06 14.57 10.74
CA LYS A 638 -30.92 15.90 11.35
C LYS A 638 -31.78 16.94 10.66
N THR A 639 -31.98 16.91 9.35
CA THR A 639 -32.60 18.01 8.57
C THR A 639 -33.97 17.68 7.96
N ALA A 640 -34.33 16.41 7.84
CA ALA A 640 -35.54 15.98 7.15
C ALA A 640 -36.81 16.33 7.94
N THR A 641 -37.85 16.67 7.17
CA THR A 641 -39.22 16.78 7.65
C THR A 641 -39.92 15.43 7.47
N TRP A 642 -40.51 14.92 8.53
CA TRP A 642 -41.19 13.63 8.51
C TRP A 642 -42.46 13.65 9.37
N ALA A 643 -43.35 12.69 9.10
CA ALA A 643 -44.54 12.44 9.89
C ALA A 643 -44.62 10.95 10.25
N LEU A 644 -44.95 10.64 11.50
CA LEU A 644 -45.06 9.27 12.00
C LEU A 644 -46.39 9.10 12.72
N GLY A 645 -47.10 8.02 12.38
CA GLY A 645 -48.25 7.53 13.13
C GLY A 645 -47.93 6.18 13.76
N SER A 646 -48.30 5.99 15.02
CA SER A 646 -48.21 4.68 15.67
C SER A 646 -49.44 4.40 16.52
N VAL A 647 -49.60 3.15 16.96
CA VAL A 647 -50.66 2.74 17.88
C VAL A 647 -50.02 1.95 19.01
N SER A 648 -50.36 2.29 20.26
CA SER A 648 -49.89 1.56 21.44
C SER A 648 -51.05 1.28 22.39
N VAL A 649 -50.98 0.12 23.04
CA VAL A 649 -51.91 -0.29 24.08
C VAL A 649 -51.09 -0.71 25.29
N ARG A 650 -51.37 -0.12 26.45
CA ARG A 650 -50.80 -0.55 27.73
C ARG A 650 -51.92 -0.94 28.67
N SER A 651 -51.70 -1.99 29.44
CA SER A 651 -52.57 -2.36 30.55
C SER A 651 -51.74 -2.44 31.82
N ARG A 652 -52.30 -1.95 32.92
CA ARG A 652 -51.72 -1.97 34.25
C ARG A 652 -52.67 -2.71 35.17
N ASP A 653 -52.16 -3.75 35.80
CA ASP A 653 -52.87 -4.48 36.84
C ASP A 653 -53.00 -3.63 38.11
N GLY A 654 -54.14 -3.77 38.76
CA GLY A 654 -54.52 -2.99 39.93
C GLY A 654 -55.96 -3.27 40.32
N GLU A 655 -56.46 -2.50 41.27
CA GLU A 655 -57.84 -2.61 41.72
C GLU A 655 -58.78 -1.88 40.75
N SER A 656 -59.84 -2.57 40.30
CA SER A 656 -60.81 -2.04 39.36
C SER A 656 -61.53 -0.81 39.94
N GLY A 657 -61.60 0.26 39.15
CA GLY A 657 -62.15 1.56 39.56
C GLY A 657 -61.20 2.43 40.38
N LEU A 658 -59.99 1.95 40.74
CA LEU A 658 -58.97 2.71 41.47
C LEU A 658 -57.65 2.77 40.70
N SER A 659 -56.82 1.74 40.81
CA SER A 659 -55.44 1.72 40.29
C SER A 659 -55.27 0.91 39.01
N LYS A 660 -56.25 0.08 38.64
CA LYS A 660 -56.26 -0.61 37.34
C LYS A 660 -56.40 0.39 36.21
N MET A 661 -55.67 0.22 35.12
CA MET A 661 -55.80 1.09 33.94
C MET A 661 -55.44 0.37 32.66
N THR A 662 -56.35 0.38 31.69
CA THR A 662 -56.06 0.05 30.29
C THR A 662 -56.09 1.33 29.48
N GLU A 663 -55.06 1.54 28.67
CA GLU A 663 -54.87 2.74 27.87
C GLU A 663 -54.55 2.35 26.45
N ALA A 664 -55.21 2.99 25.48
CA ALA A 664 -54.87 2.91 24.07
C ALA A 664 -54.58 4.32 23.54
N ARG A 665 -53.44 4.47 22.84
CA ARG A 665 -52.98 5.73 22.22
C ARG A 665 -52.71 5.55 20.74
N ALA A 666 -52.89 6.61 19.98
CA ALA A 666 -52.52 6.67 18.56
C ALA A 666 -51.73 7.94 18.23
N PRO A 667 -50.47 8.10 18.70
CA PRO A 667 -49.75 9.35 18.51
C PRO A 667 -49.45 9.62 17.03
N LEU A 668 -49.72 10.85 16.62
CA LEU A 668 -49.37 11.44 15.34
C LEU A 668 -48.30 12.50 15.61
N GLN A 669 -47.07 12.25 15.16
CA GLN A 669 -45.95 13.17 15.30
C GLN A 669 -45.60 13.77 13.93
N TRP A 670 -45.40 15.07 13.88
CA TRP A 670 -44.83 15.79 12.76
C TRP A 670 -43.57 16.50 13.22
N SER A 671 -42.46 16.33 12.50
CA SER A 671 -41.16 16.84 12.90
C SER A 671 -40.49 17.57 11.74
N THR A 672 -39.93 18.74 11.99
CA THR A 672 -39.26 19.59 10.98
C THR A 672 -38.13 20.41 11.60
N VAL A 673 -37.33 21.12 10.79
CA VAL A 673 -36.19 21.92 11.25
C VAL A 673 -36.27 23.33 10.65
N PRO A 674 -37.10 24.21 11.21
CA PRO A 674 -37.38 25.51 10.60
C PRO A 674 -36.32 26.58 10.94
N PHE A 675 -35.44 26.33 11.93
CA PHE A 675 -34.49 27.32 12.45
C PHE A 675 -33.08 26.74 12.63
N GLY A 676 -32.29 26.70 11.55
CA GLY A 676 -30.92 26.19 11.58
C GLY A 676 -30.88 24.72 11.97
N ASP A 677 -30.41 24.44 13.19
CA ASP A 677 -30.24 23.08 13.73
C ASP A 677 -31.36 22.68 14.71
N SER A 678 -32.35 23.56 14.91
CA SER A 678 -33.37 23.35 15.94
C SER A 678 -34.55 22.56 15.37
N ARG A 679 -34.78 21.36 15.90
CA ARG A 679 -35.89 20.49 15.52
C ARG A 679 -37.16 20.89 16.26
N PHE A 680 -38.23 21.09 15.49
CA PHE A 680 -39.55 21.41 15.96
C PHE A 680 -40.49 20.21 15.76
N ASP A 681 -41.08 19.73 16.84
CA ASP A 681 -42.01 18.61 16.86
C ASP A 681 -43.42 19.09 17.22
N ILE A 682 -44.42 18.60 16.50
CA ILE A 682 -45.84 18.70 16.85
C ILE A 682 -46.37 17.29 17.10
N ASN A 683 -47.03 17.09 18.22
CA ASN A 683 -47.61 15.81 18.63
C ASN A 683 -49.11 15.95 18.85
N ILE A 684 -49.90 15.09 18.22
CA ILE A 684 -51.35 14.97 18.41
C ILE A 684 -51.64 13.51 18.78
N THR A 685 -52.11 13.26 20.00
CA THR A 685 -52.30 11.90 20.50
C THR A 685 -53.72 11.69 21.01
N PRO A 686 -54.61 11.09 20.22
CA PRO A 686 -55.85 10.51 20.72
C PRO A 686 -55.51 9.42 21.74
N VAL A 687 -56.17 9.48 22.90
CA VAL A 687 -56.03 8.50 23.97
C VAL A 687 -57.39 8.10 24.52
N THR A 688 -57.53 6.82 24.82
CA THR A 688 -58.65 6.26 25.56
C THR A 688 -58.12 5.54 26.80
N LEU A 689 -58.81 5.72 27.91
CA LEU A 689 -58.45 5.25 29.24
C LEU A 689 -59.65 4.54 29.85
N ASN A 690 -59.42 3.37 30.43
CA ASN A 690 -60.44 2.59 31.12
C ASN A 690 -59.87 2.01 32.42
N ALA A 691 -60.45 2.37 33.56
CA ALA A 691 -60.07 1.87 34.88
C ALA A 691 -60.99 0.74 35.39
N GLY A 692 -62.01 0.35 34.62
CA GLY A 692 -63.02 -0.64 35.01
C GLY A 692 -64.09 -0.07 35.95
N ASN A 693 -64.83 -0.97 36.58
CA ASN A 693 -65.89 -0.62 37.53
C ASN A 693 -65.37 -0.72 38.96
N SER A 694 -65.67 0.27 39.79
CA SER A 694 -65.38 0.19 41.23
C SER A 694 -66.22 -0.92 41.87
N SER A 695 -65.62 -1.76 42.70
CA SER A 695 -66.37 -2.66 43.58
C SER A 695 -67.00 -1.87 44.73
N ASP A 696 -67.92 -2.49 45.48
CA ASP A 696 -68.51 -1.85 46.66
C ASP A 696 -67.46 -1.58 47.75
N GLU A 697 -66.38 -2.37 47.79
CA GLU A 697 -65.24 -2.21 48.71
C GLU A 697 -64.18 -1.22 48.21
N ALA A 698 -64.06 -1.02 46.89
CA ALA A 698 -63.26 0.06 46.33
C ALA A 698 -63.96 1.42 46.56
N SER A 699 -65.28 1.43 46.47
CA SER A 699 -66.11 2.63 46.59
C SER A 699 -66.07 3.23 47.99
N THR A 700 -65.88 2.42 49.05
CA THR A 700 -65.69 2.91 50.43
C THR A 700 -64.38 3.68 50.61
N ARG A 701 -63.37 3.42 49.76
CA ARG A 701 -62.03 4.05 49.84
C ARG A 701 -61.85 5.21 48.86
N PHE A 702 -62.91 5.59 48.14
CA PHE A 702 -62.88 6.61 47.10
C PHE A 702 -63.78 7.80 47.41
N GLY A 703 -63.27 9.03 47.26
CA GLY A 703 -64.04 10.27 47.42
C GLY A 703 -64.79 10.34 48.76
N THR A 704 -66.10 10.64 48.71
CA THR A 704 -66.98 10.66 49.87
C THR A 704 -67.41 9.29 50.39
N GLY A 705 -67.01 8.19 49.74
CA GLY A 705 -67.37 6.83 50.19
C GLY A 705 -66.94 6.51 51.62
N ALA A 706 -65.77 7.01 52.05
CA ALA A 706 -65.29 6.82 53.42
C ALA A 706 -66.16 7.61 54.44
N LEU A 707 -66.68 8.77 54.04
CA LEU A 707 -67.60 9.56 54.86
C LEU A 707 -68.97 8.88 54.96
N ILE A 708 -69.48 8.35 53.84
CA ILE A 708 -70.73 7.58 53.81
C ILE A 708 -70.61 6.35 54.72
N GLN A 709 -69.50 5.61 54.63
CA GLN A 709 -69.24 4.46 55.50
C GLN A 709 -69.17 4.86 56.98
N GLY A 710 -68.57 6.00 57.30
CA GLY A 710 -68.49 6.56 58.65
C GLY A 710 -69.86 6.97 59.22
N LEU A 711 -70.69 7.65 58.41
CA LEU A 711 -72.06 8.02 58.77
C LEU A 711 -72.94 6.79 59.03
N VAL A 712 -72.85 5.77 58.18
CA VAL A 712 -73.58 4.50 58.39
C VAL A 712 -73.07 3.79 59.64
N ALA A 713 -71.76 3.73 59.88
CA ALA A 713 -71.19 3.15 61.10
C ALA A 713 -71.60 3.91 62.39
N GLU A 714 -71.68 5.25 62.35
CA GLU A 714 -72.11 6.09 63.47
C GLU A 714 -73.59 5.85 63.83
N SER A 715 -74.45 5.68 62.83
CA SER A 715 -75.87 5.35 63.04
C SER A 715 -76.13 3.96 63.66
N LEU A 716 -75.12 3.10 63.79
CA LEU A 716 -75.23 1.71 64.29
C LEU A 716 -74.85 1.54 65.78
N SER A 717 -74.94 2.59 66.62
CA SER A 717 -74.39 2.58 67.99
C SER A 717 -74.82 1.43 68.95
N SER A 718 -73.81 0.74 69.50
CA SER A 718 -73.65 0.11 70.85
C SER A 718 -72.75 -1.14 70.82
N THR A 719 -72.42 -1.66 69.63
CA THR A 719 -71.39 -2.70 69.44
C THR A 719 -70.65 -2.40 68.15
N PRO A 720 -69.30 -2.36 68.12
CA PRO A 720 -68.58 -2.15 66.87
C PRO A 720 -68.95 -3.28 65.91
N PRO A 721 -69.51 -2.97 64.72
CA PRO A 721 -69.88 -4.00 63.76
C PRO A 721 -68.61 -4.75 63.33
N THR A 722 -68.65 -6.09 63.35
CA THR A 722 -67.56 -6.96 62.89
C THR A 722 -67.29 -6.83 61.38
N ILE A 723 -68.23 -6.24 60.63
CA ILE A 723 -68.12 -5.95 59.19
C ILE A 723 -68.64 -4.52 58.95
N LEU A 724 -67.80 -3.65 58.39
CA LEU A 724 -68.21 -2.29 58.02
C LEU A 724 -69.20 -2.32 56.83
N PRO A 725 -70.22 -1.46 56.81
CA PRO A 725 -71.16 -1.37 55.70
C PRO A 725 -70.43 -0.99 54.40
N THR A 726 -70.79 -1.63 53.29
CA THR A 726 -70.23 -1.33 51.97
C THR A 726 -70.94 -0.13 51.33
N VAL A 727 -70.27 0.55 50.40
CA VAL A 727 -70.84 1.65 49.63
C VAL A 727 -71.07 1.13 48.21
N PRO A 728 -72.27 1.28 47.61
CA PRO A 728 -72.51 0.79 46.25
C PRO A 728 -71.47 1.29 45.24
N SER A 729 -71.20 0.48 44.22
CA SER A 729 -70.32 0.85 43.11
C SER A 729 -70.59 2.27 42.59
N GLN A 730 -69.52 3.07 42.48
CA GLN A 730 -69.54 4.37 41.80
C GLN A 730 -69.67 4.26 40.27
N GLY A 731 -69.69 3.03 39.72
CA GLY A 731 -69.84 2.74 38.29
C GLY A 731 -68.50 2.57 37.55
N SER A 732 -68.60 2.47 36.23
CA SER A 732 -67.44 2.38 35.31
C SER A 732 -66.72 3.71 35.20
N GLN A 733 -65.39 3.67 35.26
CA GLN A 733 -64.53 4.85 35.16
C GLN A 733 -63.73 4.78 33.84
N SER A 734 -64.03 5.69 32.91
CA SER A 734 -63.36 5.77 31.61
C SER A 734 -63.23 7.21 31.14
N ALA A 735 -62.20 7.50 30.35
CA ALA A 735 -61.97 8.81 29.75
C ALA A 735 -61.43 8.66 28.33
N SER A 736 -61.72 9.63 27.47
CA SER A 736 -61.20 9.71 26.10
C SER A 736 -60.90 11.15 25.73
N GLY A 737 -59.77 11.41 25.10
CA GLY A 737 -59.44 12.77 24.69
C GLY A 737 -58.29 12.83 23.72
N VAL A 738 -57.89 14.05 23.37
CA VAL A 738 -56.78 14.30 22.47
C VAL A 738 -55.74 15.16 23.17
N GLU A 739 -54.52 14.67 23.24
CA GLU A 739 -53.37 15.44 23.71
C GLU A 739 -52.77 16.21 22.55
N VAL A 740 -52.36 17.43 22.83
CA VAL A 740 -51.62 18.26 21.88
C VAL A 740 -50.34 18.71 22.57
N GLY A 741 -49.23 18.59 21.87
CA GLY A 741 -47.93 19.02 22.36
C GLY A 741 -47.06 19.56 21.24
N MET A 742 -46.14 20.45 21.60
CA MET A 742 -45.09 20.95 20.73
C MET A 742 -43.77 20.94 21.48
N ALA A 743 -42.67 20.67 20.78
CA ALA A 743 -41.33 20.73 21.34
C ALA A 743 -40.36 21.41 20.37
N LEU A 744 -39.38 22.12 20.91
CA LEU A 744 -38.25 22.69 20.19
C LEU A 744 -36.96 22.18 20.83
N THR A 745 -36.15 21.47 20.06
CA THR A 745 -34.91 20.84 20.52
C THR A 745 -33.74 21.37 19.71
N GLY A 746 -32.71 21.90 20.39
CA GLY A 746 -31.43 22.27 19.79
C GLY A 746 -30.26 21.57 20.49
N ASN A 747 -29.02 21.94 20.15
CA ASN A 747 -27.82 21.23 20.63
C ASN A 747 -27.63 21.28 22.15
N GLN A 748 -28.08 22.36 22.81
CA GLN A 748 -27.89 22.59 24.24
C GLN A 748 -29.19 22.88 24.98
N TYR A 749 -30.34 22.83 24.32
CA TYR A 749 -31.60 23.19 24.95
C TYR A 749 -32.76 22.37 24.41
N LYS A 750 -33.79 22.19 25.24
CA LYS A 750 -35.07 21.61 24.85
C LYS A 750 -36.18 22.37 25.55
N LEU A 751 -37.19 22.77 24.79
CA LEU A 751 -38.40 23.42 25.27
C LEU A 751 -39.58 22.58 24.83
N ASP A 752 -40.53 22.32 25.72
CA ASP A 752 -41.75 21.63 25.33
C ASP A 752 -42.96 22.14 26.10
N VAL A 753 -44.11 22.10 25.44
CA VAL A 753 -45.40 22.49 25.99
C VAL A 753 -46.46 21.57 25.44
N GLY A 754 -47.41 21.17 26.27
CA GLY A 754 -48.54 20.37 25.84
C GLY A 754 -49.66 20.37 26.85
N SER A 755 -50.67 19.55 26.59
CA SER A 755 -51.84 19.39 27.45
C SER A 755 -52.05 17.93 27.80
N THR A 756 -52.67 17.68 28.95
CA THR A 756 -53.37 16.40 29.19
C THR A 756 -54.57 16.27 28.25
N PRO A 757 -55.16 15.07 28.08
CA PRO A 757 -56.21 14.82 27.09
C PRO A 757 -57.33 15.85 27.12
N LEU A 758 -57.48 16.60 26.02
CA LEU A 758 -58.55 17.56 25.80
C LEU A 758 -59.85 16.82 25.46
N GLY A 759 -61.00 17.40 25.83
CA GLY A 759 -62.32 16.74 25.73
C GLY A 759 -62.77 16.04 27.01
N GLN A 760 -61.96 16.13 28.06
CA GLN A 760 -62.31 15.70 29.41
C GLN A 760 -62.66 16.90 30.29
N ASP A 761 -63.36 16.58 31.38
CA ASP A 761 -63.88 17.50 32.38
C ASP A 761 -62.80 18.21 33.22
N LEU A 762 -61.55 17.73 33.14
CA LEU A 762 -60.34 18.34 33.71
C LEU A 762 -59.20 18.23 32.69
N ASN A 763 -58.60 19.36 32.32
CA ASN A 763 -57.39 19.43 31.51
C ASN A 763 -56.35 20.36 32.15
N THR A 764 -55.06 20.09 31.92
CA THR A 764 -53.98 20.91 32.47
C THR A 764 -52.85 21.07 31.47
N LEU A 765 -52.19 22.23 31.54
CA LEU A 765 -50.99 22.52 30.78
C LEU A 765 -49.79 21.82 31.43
N VAL A 766 -48.98 21.17 30.60
CA VAL A 766 -47.72 20.52 30.94
C VAL A 766 -46.61 21.07 30.06
N GLY A 767 -45.36 20.90 30.48
CA GLY A 767 -44.22 21.36 29.69
C GLY A 767 -42.92 21.31 30.47
N GLY A 768 -41.83 21.66 29.81
CA GLY A 768 -40.50 21.66 30.40
C GLY A 768 -39.50 22.50 29.64
N VAL A 769 -38.44 22.87 30.35
CA VAL A 769 -37.25 23.51 29.84
C VAL A 769 -36.06 22.70 30.30
N GLN A 770 -35.20 22.32 29.37
CA GLN A 770 -33.92 21.69 29.63
C GLN A 770 -32.82 22.57 29.04
N TRP A 771 -31.77 22.79 29.80
CA TRP A 771 -30.54 23.42 29.34
C TRP A 771 -29.36 22.53 29.68
N SER A 772 -28.52 22.23 28.68
CA SER A 772 -27.49 21.22 28.77
C SER A 772 -26.15 21.67 28.19
N PRO A 773 -25.44 22.62 28.83
CA PRO A 773 -24.16 23.12 28.34
C PRO A 773 -23.04 22.10 28.50
N GLN A 774 -22.11 22.12 27.55
CA GLN A 774 -20.83 21.42 27.64
C GLN A 774 -19.84 22.31 28.41
N LEU A 775 -19.33 21.83 29.54
CA LEU A 775 -18.43 22.60 30.42
C LEU A 775 -16.95 22.38 30.07
N THR A 776 -16.59 21.15 29.68
CA THR A 776 -15.27 20.76 29.16
C THR A 776 -15.44 19.70 28.08
N ASP A 777 -14.35 19.22 27.47
CA ASP A 777 -14.39 18.17 26.44
C ASP A 777 -15.13 16.89 26.90
N TYR A 778 -15.17 16.63 28.21
CA TYR A 778 -15.76 15.42 28.79
C TYR A 778 -16.89 15.70 29.80
N LEU A 779 -17.07 16.94 30.26
CA LEU A 779 -18.03 17.29 31.31
C LEU A 779 -19.25 18.04 30.75
N LYS A 780 -20.45 17.52 31.02
CA LYS A 780 -21.74 18.09 30.62
C LYS A 780 -22.63 18.32 31.84
N LEU A 781 -23.22 19.51 31.94
CA LEU A 781 -24.26 19.80 32.92
C LEU A 781 -25.62 19.75 32.23
N ILE A 782 -26.63 19.19 32.88
CA ILE A 782 -28.02 19.13 32.39
C ILE A 782 -28.92 19.66 33.50
N LEU A 783 -29.59 20.77 33.25
CA LEU A 783 -30.56 21.38 34.14
C LEU A 783 -31.95 21.25 33.52
N THR A 784 -32.90 20.72 34.27
CA THR A 784 -34.28 20.52 33.81
C THR A 784 -35.24 21.19 34.78
N GLY A 785 -36.18 21.98 34.27
CA GLY A 785 -37.38 22.44 34.98
C GLY A 785 -38.61 21.93 34.25
N GLU A 786 -39.54 21.28 34.95
CA GLU A 786 -40.67 20.61 34.30
C GLU A 786 -41.94 20.58 35.16
N ARG A 787 -43.06 20.52 34.44
CA ARG A 787 -44.40 20.19 34.92
C ARG A 787 -44.94 19.05 34.07
N ARG A 788 -45.09 17.87 34.66
CA ARG A 788 -45.56 16.64 33.97
C ARG A 788 -46.81 16.09 34.64
N ALA A 789 -47.73 15.50 33.88
CA ALA A 789 -48.89 14.79 34.45
C ALA A 789 -48.48 13.42 35.02
N VAL A 790 -49.12 12.98 36.11
CA VAL A 790 -48.90 11.65 36.69
C VAL A 790 -49.83 10.64 36.03
N VAL A 791 -49.28 9.81 35.14
CA VAL A 791 -50.05 8.93 34.23
C VAL A 791 -50.28 7.51 34.76
N ASP A 792 -50.19 7.29 36.07
CA ASP A 792 -50.25 5.93 36.66
C ASP A 792 -51.67 5.37 36.79
N SER A 793 -52.67 6.23 36.94
CA SER A 793 -54.07 5.87 37.12
C SER A 793 -54.98 6.90 36.46
N LEU A 794 -56.23 6.54 36.21
CA LEU A 794 -57.23 7.46 35.67
C LEU A 794 -57.40 8.70 36.58
N LEU A 795 -57.46 8.48 37.90
CA LEU A 795 -57.52 9.53 38.93
C LEU A 795 -56.31 10.47 38.85
N SER A 796 -55.08 9.96 38.85
CA SER A 796 -53.89 10.80 38.83
C SER A 796 -53.70 11.54 37.50
N TYR A 797 -54.20 10.98 36.41
CA TYR A 797 -53.93 11.50 35.08
C TYR A 797 -54.94 12.56 34.61
N VAL A 798 -56.21 12.17 34.49
CA VAL A 798 -57.30 13.02 33.99
C VAL A 798 -58.30 13.39 35.09
N GLY A 799 -58.16 12.78 36.27
CA GLY A 799 -59.10 12.95 37.37
C GLY A 799 -60.41 12.19 37.16
N VAL A 800 -61.17 12.05 38.24
CA VAL A 800 -62.43 11.31 38.27
C VAL A 800 -63.45 12.07 39.10
N LYS A 801 -64.73 11.93 38.75
CA LYS A 801 -65.84 12.56 39.45
C LYS A 801 -66.40 11.60 40.50
N ASP A 802 -66.52 12.07 41.72
CA ASP A 802 -67.25 11.37 42.78
C ASP A 802 -68.75 11.50 42.52
N LYS A 803 -69.43 10.36 42.32
CA LYS A 803 -70.85 10.31 41.95
C LYS A 803 -71.77 10.80 43.07
N TYR A 804 -71.34 10.65 44.33
CA TYR A 804 -72.16 11.01 45.48
C TYR A 804 -72.10 12.50 45.81
N SER A 805 -70.92 13.11 45.73
CA SER A 805 -70.72 14.54 46.02
C SER A 805 -70.80 15.43 44.79
N GLY A 806 -70.60 14.88 43.59
CA GLY A 806 -70.42 15.64 42.36
C GLY A 806 -69.05 16.32 42.24
N GLU A 807 -68.22 16.27 43.28
CA GLU A 807 -66.87 16.83 43.33
C GLU A 807 -65.90 16.03 42.45
N LYS A 808 -64.90 16.72 41.90
CA LYS A 808 -63.86 16.11 41.07
C LYS A 808 -62.57 15.96 41.85
N TRP A 809 -61.91 14.81 41.72
CA TRP A 809 -60.67 14.50 42.42
C TRP A 809 -59.58 14.12 41.41
N GLY A 810 -58.32 14.43 41.71
CA GLY A 810 -57.17 13.92 40.95
C GLY A 810 -56.48 14.96 40.08
N GLN A 811 -56.16 14.61 38.83
CA GLN A 811 -55.39 15.45 37.89
C GLN A 811 -54.07 15.94 38.53
N VAL A 812 -53.23 15.00 38.91
CA VAL A 812 -51.99 15.25 39.64
C VAL A 812 -50.86 15.58 38.66
N THR A 813 -50.15 16.67 38.93
CA THR A 813 -48.96 17.10 38.20
C THR A 813 -47.74 17.04 39.10
N LYS A 814 -46.63 16.50 38.57
CA LYS A 814 -45.28 16.55 39.14
C LYS A 814 -44.61 17.83 38.64
N ASN A 815 -44.32 18.75 39.56
CA ASN A 815 -43.76 20.07 39.28
C ASN A 815 -42.41 20.20 39.98
N GLY A 816 -41.35 20.52 39.26
CA GLY A 816 -40.04 20.66 39.88
C GLY A 816 -38.91 20.73 38.88
N GLY A 817 -37.72 20.33 39.31
CA GLY A 817 -36.57 20.32 38.46
C GLY A 817 -35.46 19.41 38.96
N ASN A 818 -34.49 19.17 38.10
CA ASN A 818 -33.29 18.41 38.40
C ASN A 818 -32.05 19.07 37.83
N ALA A 819 -30.92 18.72 38.43
CA ALA A 819 -29.59 19.03 37.93
C ALA A 819 -28.81 17.71 37.86
N LEU A 820 -28.23 17.42 36.70
CA LEU A 820 -27.42 16.24 36.43
C LEU A 820 -26.08 16.69 35.87
N LEU A 821 -25.00 16.30 36.53
CA LEU A 821 -23.65 16.44 36.02
C LEU A 821 -23.21 15.09 35.45
N SER A 822 -22.71 15.10 34.22
CA SER A 822 -22.23 13.92 33.51
C SER A 822 -20.79 14.15 33.08
N TYR A 823 -19.92 13.20 33.34
CA TYR A 823 -18.58 13.09 32.79
C TYR A 823 -18.51 11.85 31.91
N ASP A 824 -18.04 11.99 30.69
CA ASP A 824 -17.84 10.87 29.76
C ASP A 824 -16.63 11.17 28.87
N ASN A 825 -15.64 10.28 28.87
CA ASN A 825 -14.45 10.37 28.03
C ASN A 825 -14.40 9.28 26.95
N GLY A 826 -15.47 8.50 26.78
CA GLY A 826 -15.57 7.36 25.85
C GLY A 826 -15.16 6.02 26.46
N ASP A 827 -14.26 6.00 27.44
CA ASP A 827 -13.79 4.79 28.12
C ASP A 827 -14.48 4.56 29.47
N ALA A 828 -14.86 5.63 30.16
CA ALA A 828 -15.55 5.59 31.44
C ALA A 828 -16.54 6.76 31.60
N GLY A 829 -17.70 6.45 32.16
CA GLY A 829 -18.80 7.40 32.37
C GLY A 829 -19.21 7.53 33.84
N PHE A 830 -19.31 8.77 34.31
CA PHE A 830 -19.82 9.10 35.64
C PHE A 830 -20.97 10.08 35.53
N TYR A 831 -22.03 9.87 36.30
CA TYR A 831 -23.07 10.88 36.44
C TYR A 831 -23.56 10.99 37.87
N ALA A 832 -23.88 12.22 38.26
CA ALA A 832 -24.40 12.56 39.57
C ALA A 832 -25.53 13.57 39.40
N GLY A 833 -26.70 13.28 39.95
CA GLY A 833 -27.86 14.15 39.81
C GLY A 833 -28.68 14.29 41.08
N MET A 834 -29.31 15.46 41.22
CA MET A 834 -30.27 15.77 42.27
C MET A 834 -31.55 16.35 41.68
N GLY A 835 -32.70 15.93 42.20
CA GLY A 835 -34.01 16.44 41.78
C GLY A 835 -34.91 16.80 42.95
N LEU A 836 -35.71 17.86 42.78
CA LEU A 836 -36.71 18.34 43.75
C LEU A 836 -38.05 18.51 43.05
N TYR A 837 -39.08 17.83 43.55
CA TYR A 837 -40.41 17.82 42.95
C TYR A 837 -41.53 17.92 43.99
N ASN A 838 -42.62 18.61 43.59
CA ASN A 838 -43.87 18.76 44.30
C ASN A 838 -45.03 18.20 43.47
N TYR A 839 -46.01 17.57 44.12
CA TYR A 839 -47.19 17.00 43.48
C TYR A 839 -48.43 17.86 43.78
N ILE A 840 -49.15 18.28 42.74
CA ILE A 840 -50.29 19.21 42.84
C ILE A 840 -51.48 18.62 42.08
N GLY A 841 -52.67 18.55 42.68
CA GLY A 841 -53.91 18.07 42.04
C GLY A 841 -55.18 18.72 42.61
N SER A 842 -56.33 18.45 41.99
CA SER A 842 -57.65 19.00 42.37
C SER A 842 -58.34 18.14 43.43
N ASN A 843 -58.80 18.77 44.52
CA ASN A 843 -59.35 18.15 45.74
C ASN A 843 -58.46 17.08 46.40
N VAL A 844 -57.33 16.71 45.80
CA VAL A 844 -56.30 15.89 46.45
C VAL A 844 -55.68 16.74 47.55
N ARG A 845 -55.65 16.21 48.78
CA ARG A 845 -55.04 16.92 49.92
C ARG A 845 -53.62 17.32 49.53
N ALA A 846 -53.37 18.62 49.38
CA ALA A 846 -52.04 19.17 49.53
C ALA A 846 -51.67 18.92 51.00
N THR A 847 -51.05 17.79 51.28
CA THR A 847 -50.74 17.35 52.64
C THR A 847 -49.89 18.40 53.33
N LYS A 848 -50.53 19.27 54.12
CA LYS A 848 -49.91 20.01 55.23
C LYS A 848 -49.55 19.00 56.32
N ALA A 849 -48.53 18.19 56.03
CA ALA A 849 -47.52 17.84 57.01
C ALA A 849 -46.31 18.68 56.60
N SER A 850 -45.72 19.39 57.55
CA SER A 850 -44.52 20.24 57.37
C SER A 850 -43.44 19.58 56.50
N PRO A 851 -42.70 20.39 55.70
CA PRO A 851 -43.06 20.85 54.37
C PRO A 851 -42.82 19.79 53.28
N ALA A 852 -43.74 19.64 52.33
CA ALA A 852 -43.58 18.94 51.05
C ALA A 852 -43.17 17.45 51.12
N ARG A 853 -43.90 16.56 50.43
CA ARG A 853 -43.22 15.38 49.84
C ARG A 853 -42.33 15.90 48.71
N ARG A 854 -41.20 16.52 49.09
CA ARG A 854 -40.03 16.66 48.25
C ARG A 854 -39.56 15.24 48.01
N ALA A 855 -39.89 14.68 46.85
CA ALA A 855 -39.19 13.50 46.39
C ALA A 855 -37.75 13.94 46.06
N PHE A 856 -36.86 13.81 47.04
CA PHE A 856 -35.43 13.99 46.82
C PHE A 856 -34.93 12.72 46.14
N THR A 857 -34.64 12.82 44.84
CA THR A 857 -34.02 11.72 44.11
C THR A 857 -32.55 12.08 43.94
N CYS A 858 -31.69 11.34 44.63
CA CYS A 858 -30.24 11.39 44.44
C CYS A 858 -29.84 10.11 43.72
N VAL A 859 -29.27 10.24 42.53
CA VAL A 859 -28.75 9.11 41.77
C VAL A 859 -27.26 9.35 41.56
N LEU A 860 -26.46 8.45 42.11
CA LEU A 860 -25.04 8.33 41.84
C LEU A 860 -24.81 6.94 41.24
N THR A 861 -24.23 6.88 40.06
CA THR A 861 -23.92 5.59 39.43
C THR A 861 -22.65 5.73 38.61
N THR A 862 -21.84 4.69 38.67
CA THR A 862 -20.56 4.59 37.99
C THR A 862 -20.66 3.48 36.96
N LEU A 863 -20.35 3.78 35.70
CA LEU A 863 -20.24 2.81 34.63
C LEU A 863 -18.78 2.79 34.17
N MET A 864 -18.09 1.70 34.51
CA MET A 864 -16.81 1.36 33.90
C MET A 864 -17.09 0.42 32.72
N THR A 865 -16.80 0.88 31.52
CA THR A 865 -16.63 -0.01 30.38
C THR A 865 -15.28 -0.70 30.55
N ALA A 866 -15.30 -2.02 30.77
CA ALA A 866 -14.10 -2.83 30.75
C ALA A 866 -13.68 -2.98 29.28
N SER A 867 -12.69 -2.19 28.86
CA SER A 867 -12.01 -2.31 27.58
C SER A 867 -11.07 -3.51 27.58
#